data_AF-A0A9D2M9V0-F1
#
_entry.id   AF-A0A9D2M9V0-F1
#
_cell.length_a   1.000
_cell.length_b   1.000
_cell.length_c   1.000
_cell.angle_alpha   90.00
_cell.angle_beta   90.00
_cell.angle_gamma   90.00
#
_symmetry.space_group_name_H-M   'P 1'
#
loop_
_entity.id
_entity.type
_entity.pdbx_description
1 polymer ?
#
loop_
_entity_poly.entity_id
_entity_poly.type
_entity_poly.pdbx_seq_one_letter_code
_entity_poly.pdbx_strand_id
1 'polypeptide(L)'
;MRRTGLITFHFAHHYGAQLQAYATMRAIQDLGHDCEIIDFRLPHTTRTNELFKKSPSLRAAASDAHTALHYGAFKTRYDRFNAFVREQMNLSPRRYTSFQELQADPPAYDVYVAGSDQIWNPFIYADRQFEPAFLLDFVKEGRKIAYAPSIGTPTLPPPYDGQFRKYLASFDALSAREKRGQMLIREAAGREARLVLDPTLLLTGEQWGELAVPPKEQGPYILCYFVSDPGEVAPYVQALARRTGWPIVQLAGARRKIPGAREIVFDAGPREFLGLFQHAACVCTNSFHGAVFSLQFDRPFFTSMSPKERSEPTFSRIYSLLSRLGCAGRIIGLDGTDDVDAPVDYGAVHQKLSQARADSLAYLKAAIEGAPLPAVPEEAPGPKGPQLCKAADCTGCTACASVCPVSAITMVPDHEGFLRPAVSEACILCRKCEGVCPGLHPQPQRPGHAQPQEAHAVWSAGEAERMESSSGGFFSVLARDTLARGGVVFGAALEHGRTVRHIAARTGEALSPLRGSKYAQSDLGDTFRQVKTLLENGTEVLFSGLACQVDGLNRFLGRDYPNLLTVDLVCHGVPSPAVLRGFVEDLERQRGKPVTRLRFRDKAKGWKTAHLTADFADGSQWTEVLYRTTFGRGFGMGLFLRPCCARCRYANLDRPADFTLGDFWGLDPKLALPTDREKGISLVLLHSEKAQQRFAALSGSFGEAVRPVDEAVAGNPRLASPSAPSPKRAAFFAALRAEGYPAAQKAFLTPPPLAYRAAAKVLTPQMKQAIRKILK
;
A
#
# COMPACT_ATOMS: atom_id res chain seq x y z
N MET A 1 -36.52 -29.14 16.02
CA MET A 1 -35.08 -29.50 15.91
C MET A 1 -34.86 -30.12 14.53
N ARG A 2 -33.82 -29.70 13.79
CA ARG A 2 -33.45 -30.26 12.48
C ARG A 2 -32.12 -31.00 12.62
N ARG A 3 -31.93 -32.08 11.88
CA ARG A 3 -30.65 -32.80 11.80
C ARG A 3 -29.81 -32.20 10.67
N THR A 4 -28.63 -31.68 10.99
CA THR A 4 -27.81 -30.89 10.06
C THR A 4 -26.49 -31.58 9.77
N GLY A 5 -26.14 -31.72 8.49
CA GLY A 5 -24.84 -32.23 8.03
C GLY A 5 -23.93 -31.10 7.57
N LEU A 6 -22.89 -30.77 8.33
CA LEU A 6 -21.88 -29.78 7.97
C LEU A 6 -20.75 -30.45 7.17
N ILE A 7 -20.42 -29.93 5.99
CA ILE A 7 -19.21 -30.32 5.24
C ILE A 7 -18.27 -29.13 5.08
N THR A 8 -17.04 -29.27 5.57
CA THR A 8 -15.96 -28.28 5.47
C THR A 8 -14.61 -28.93 5.81
N PHE A 9 -13.51 -28.19 5.67
CA PHE A 9 -12.22 -28.63 6.19
C PHE A 9 -12.23 -28.65 7.71
N HIS A 10 -12.18 -29.85 8.29
CA HIS A 10 -12.23 -30.08 9.74
C HIS A 10 -11.06 -30.92 10.27
N PHE A 11 -10.26 -31.55 9.38
CA PHE A 11 -9.19 -32.48 9.78
C PHE A 11 -7.76 -32.01 9.46
N ALA A 12 -7.59 -30.92 8.72
CA ALA A 12 -6.25 -30.37 8.45
C ALA A 12 -5.59 -29.90 9.76
N HIS A 13 -4.29 -30.15 9.95
CA HIS A 13 -3.50 -29.67 11.11
C HIS A 13 -3.18 -28.17 10.98
N HIS A 14 -4.25 -27.39 10.81
CA HIS A 14 -4.28 -25.95 10.58
C HIS A 14 -5.32 -25.32 11.51
N TYR A 15 -4.89 -24.39 12.37
CA TYR A 15 -5.74 -23.82 13.43
C TYR A 15 -7.05 -23.27 12.89
N GLY A 16 -6.98 -22.47 11.82
CA GLY A 16 -8.16 -21.86 11.21
C GLY A 16 -9.18 -22.88 10.70
N ALA A 17 -8.74 -24.01 10.15
CA ALA A 17 -9.64 -25.01 9.57
C ALA A 17 -10.43 -25.74 10.67
N GLN A 18 -9.75 -26.16 11.74
CA GLN A 18 -10.43 -26.83 12.86
C GLN A 18 -11.31 -25.88 13.67
N LEU A 19 -10.82 -24.66 13.96
CA LEU A 19 -11.57 -23.71 14.78
C LEU A 19 -12.82 -23.20 14.05
N GLN A 20 -12.77 -22.96 12.73
CA GLN A 20 -13.98 -22.59 11.99
C GLN A 20 -15.01 -23.74 11.90
N ALA A 21 -14.54 -24.98 11.76
CA ALA A 21 -15.43 -26.15 11.70
C ALA A 21 -16.15 -26.36 13.04
N TYR A 22 -15.41 -26.32 14.14
CA TYR A 22 -15.95 -26.36 15.49
C TYR A 22 -16.96 -25.23 15.74
N ALA A 23 -16.60 -23.99 15.39
CA ALA A 23 -17.46 -22.84 15.63
C ALA A 23 -18.75 -22.89 14.81
N THR A 24 -18.71 -23.38 13.57
CA THR A 24 -19.92 -23.56 12.75
C THR A 24 -20.83 -24.61 13.38
N MET A 25 -20.28 -25.78 13.76
CA MET A 25 -21.03 -26.84 14.42
C MET A 25 -21.68 -26.35 15.72
N ARG A 26 -20.90 -25.68 16.58
CA ARG A 26 -21.40 -25.18 17.87
C ARG A 26 -22.45 -24.10 17.70
N ALA A 27 -22.29 -23.18 16.73
CA ALA A 27 -23.30 -22.18 16.44
C ALA A 27 -24.64 -22.79 15.99
N ILE A 28 -24.60 -23.85 15.16
CA ILE A 28 -25.82 -24.59 14.76
C ILE A 28 -26.49 -25.23 15.99
N GLN A 29 -25.69 -25.82 16.88
CA GLN A 29 -26.17 -26.41 18.12
C GLN A 29 -26.75 -25.38 19.10
N ASP A 30 -26.12 -24.21 19.25
CA ASP A 30 -26.60 -23.09 20.05
C ASP A 30 -27.95 -22.55 19.54
N LEU A 31 -28.21 -22.68 18.23
CA LEU A 31 -29.49 -22.32 17.62
C LEU A 31 -30.59 -23.38 17.83
N GLY A 32 -30.31 -24.48 18.53
CA GLY A 32 -31.29 -25.53 18.88
C GLY A 32 -31.47 -26.62 17.82
N HIS A 33 -30.46 -26.83 16.96
CA HIS A 33 -30.46 -27.89 15.94
C HIS A 33 -29.36 -28.91 16.21
N ASP A 34 -29.56 -30.15 15.75
CA ASP A 34 -28.49 -31.15 15.79
C ASP A 34 -27.52 -30.90 14.62
N CYS A 35 -26.22 -31.12 14.87
CA CYS A 35 -25.18 -30.94 13.87
C CYS A 35 -24.12 -32.03 13.97
N GLU A 36 -23.91 -32.73 12.86
CA GLU A 36 -22.81 -33.64 12.62
C GLU A 36 -21.92 -33.07 11.50
N ILE A 37 -20.60 -33.15 11.67
CA ILE A 37 -19.64 -32.85 10.61
C ILE A 37 -19.44 -34.11 9.77
N ILE A 38 -19.74 -34.05 8.48
CA ILE A 38 -19.50 -35.15 7.56
C ILE A 38 -17.99 -35.40 7.49
N ASP A 39 -17.55 -36.60 7.89
CA ASP A 39 -16.13 -37.00 7.98
C ASP A 39 -15.51 -37.25 6.58
N PHE A 40 -15.52 -36.21 5.76
CA PHE A 40 -14.98 -36.19 4.40
C PHE A 40 -13.53 -35.72 4.39
N ARG A 41 -12.60 -36.61 4.00
CA ARG A 41 -11.15 -36.37 4.05
C ARG A 41 -10.46 -36.74 2.74
N LEU A 42 -10.05 -35.73 1.99
CA LEU A 42 -9.32 -35.95 0.74
C LEU A 42 -7.88 -36.41 1.01
N PRO A 43 -7.38 -37.48 0.37
CA PRO A 43 -6.02 -38.00 0.59
C PRO A 43 -4.91 -36.97 0.42
N HIS A 44 -5.04 -36.01 -0.50
CA HIS A 44 -4.04 -34.97 -0.71
C HIS A 44 -4.05 -33.89 0.40
N THR A 45 -5.19 -33.69 1.08
CA THR A 45 -5.31 -32.80 2.24
C THR A 45 -4.90 -33.45 3.56
N THR A 46 -4.97 -34.78 3.67
CA THR A 46 -4.51 -35.51 4.86
C THR A 46 -3.01 -35.79 4.83
N ARG A 47 -2.40 -35.96 3.66
CA ARG A 47 -0.94 -36.10 3.49
C ARG A 47 -0.16 -34.89 4.01
N THR A 48 -0.76 -33.70 4.06
CA THR A 48 -0.11 -32.51 4.65
C THR A 48 0.03 -32.57 6.16
N ASN A 49 -0.68 -33.50 6.83
CA ASN A 49 -0.58 -33.73 8.27
C ASN A 49 0.56 -34.71 8.62
N GLU A 50 1.18 -35.38 7.64
CA GLU A 50 2.29 -36.29 7.89
C GLU A 50 3.52 -35.53 8.46
N LEU A 51 4.09 -36.03 9.55
CA LEU A 51 5.24 -35.41 10.22
C LEU A 51 6.49 -35.42 9.32
N PHE A 52 6.68 -36.50 8.57
CA PHE A 52 7.80 -36.69 7.63
C PHE A 52 7.29 -36.71 6.20
N LYS A 53 7.99 -36.04 5.29
CA LYS A 53 7.60 -35.97 3.87
C LYS A 53 8.23 -37.12 3.09
N LYS A 54 7.41 -37.97 2.46
CA LYS A 54 7.88 -39.09 1.62
C LYS A 54 8.40 -38.63 0.22
N SER A 55 9.22 -37.58 0.15
CA SER A 55 9.73 -37.00 -1.11
C SER A 55 11.27 -37.03 -1.17
N PRO A 56 11.89 -37.47 -2.29
CA PRO A 56 13.35 -37.61 -2.40
C PRO A 56 14.10 -36.28 -2.66
N SER A 57 13.51 -35.12 -2.37
CA SER A 57 14.15 -33.82 -2.64
C SER A 57 15.06 -33.35 -1.50
N LEU A 58 16.14 -32.63 -1.82
CA LEU A 58 17.06 -32.03 -0.82
C LEU A 58 16.34 -31.08 0.17
N ARG A 59 15.27 -30.40 -0.27
CA ARG A 59 14.40 -29.59 0.60
C ARG A 59 13.54 -30.44 1.53
N ALA A 60 13.08 -31.62 1.08
CA ALA A 60 12.34 -32.55 1.91
C ALA A 60 13.26 -33.18 2.97
N ALA A 61 14.47 -33.60 2.60
CA ALA A 61 15.46 -34.11 3.55
C ALA A 61 15.83 -33.09 4.65
N ALA A 62 16.04 -31.81 4.29
CA ALA A 62 16.27 -30.75 5.28
C ALA A 62 15.04 -30.47 6.16
N SER A 63 13.83 -30.60 5.60
CA SER A 63 12.58 -30.51 6.36
C SER A 63 12.46 -31.66 7.36
N ASP A 64 12.78 -32.89 6.95
CA ASP A 64 12.65 -34.09 7.76
C ASP A 64 13.73 -34.15 8.85
N ALA A 65 14.94 -33.64 8.59
CA ALA A 65 15.97 -33.44 9.60
C ALA A 65 15.52 -32.44 10.69
N HIS A 66 14.88 -31.33 10.29
CA HIS A 66 14.30 -30.38 11.25
C HIS A 66 13.12 -30.99 12.03
N THR A 67 12.25 -31.77 11.36
CA THR A 67 11.20 -32.55 12.01
C THR A 67 11.80 -33.51 13.04
N ALA A 68 12.88 -34.23 12.70
CA ALA A 68 13.53 -35.18 13.60
C ALA A 68 14.11 -34.49 14.84
N LEU A 69 14.75 -33.33 14.68
CA LEU A 69 15.30 -32.53 15.79
C LEU A 69 14.23 -32.05 16.79
N HIS A 70 13.01 -31.81 16.32
CA HIS A 70 11.88 -31.35 17.15
C HIS A 70 10.74 -32.39 17.23
N TYR A 71 11.05 -33.67 17.03
CA TYR A 71 10.05 -34.72 16.85
C TYR A 71 9.06 -34.79 18.00
N GLY A 72 9.53 -34.73 19.26
CA GLY A 72 8.65 -34.75 20.43
C GLY A 72 7.64 -33.60 20.46
N ALA A 73 8.06 -32.38 20.11
CA ALA A 73 7.18 -31.22 20.04
C ALA A 73 6.17 -31.34 18.90
N PHE A 74 6.60 -31.78 17.71
CA PHE A 74 5.70 -31.97 16.58
C PHE A 74 4.72 -33.13 16.78
N LYS A 75 5.15 -34.23 17.44
CA LYS A 75 4.26 -35.33 17.83
C LYS A 75 3.21 -34.86 18.84
N THR A 76 3.62 -34.07 19.83
CA THR A 76 2.70 -33.47 20.80
C THR A 76 1.66 -32.58 20.12
N ARG A 77 2.10 -31.71 19.19
CA ARG A 77 1.20 -30.90 18.36
C ARG A 77 0.23 -31.77 17.57
N TYR A 78 0.74 -32.79 16.88
CA TYR A 78 -0.06 -33.73 16.11
C TYR A 78 -1.16 -34.39 16.96
N ASP A 79 -0.81 -34.85 18.17
CA ASP A 79 -1.76 -35.49 19.09
C ASP A 79 -2.81 -34.49 19.59
N ARG A 80 -2.42 -33.25 19.91
CA ARG A 80 -3.36 -32.19 20.34
C ARG A 80 -4.36 -31.81 19.25
N PHE A 81 -3.92 -31.72 17.98
CA PHE A 81 -4.82 -31.47 16.85
C PHE A 81 -5.84 -32.60 16.65
N ASN A 82 -5.42 -33.87 16.81
CA ASN A 82 -6.33 -35.01 16.70
C ASN A 82 -7.25 -35.14 17.91
N ALA A 83 -6.74 -34.84 19.12
CA ALA A 83 -7.52 -34.81 20.35
C ALA A 83 -8.64 -33.77 20.25
N PHE A 84 -8.35 -32.57 19.74
CA PHE A 84 -9.36 -31.54 19.54
C PHE A 84 -10.51 -32.02 18.64
N VAL A 85 -10.21 -32.66 17.50
CA VAL A 85 -11.26 -33.22 16.64
C VAL A 85 -12.07 -34.29 17.37
N ARG A 86 -11.39 -35.25 18.01
CA ARG A 86 -12.05 -36.36 18.71
C ARG A 86 -12.93 -35.91 19.87
N GLU A 87 -12.49 -34.90 20.61
CA GLU A 87 -13.11 -34.48 21.88
C GLU A 87 -14.11 -33.33 21.71
N GLN A 88 -13.95 -32.51 20.67
CA GLN A 88 -14.74 -31.27 20.50
C GLN A 88 -15.64 -31.30 19.26
N MET A 89 -15.45 -32.22 18.32
CA MET A 89 -16.27 -32.29 17.10
C MET A 89 -17.12 -33.56 17.06
N ASN A 90 -18.40 -33.40 16.71
CA ASN A 90 -19.31 -34.50 16.45
C ASN A 90 -19.21 -34.90 14.96
N LEU A 91 -18.49 -35.99 14.66
CA LEU A 91 -18.30 -36.46 13.28
C LEU A 91 -19.33 -37.51 12.88
N SER A 92 -19.70 -37.55 11.60
CA SER A 92 -20.52 -38.64 11.06
C SER A 92 -19.83 -40.00 11.27
N PRO A 93 -20.60 -41.08 11.52
CA PRO A 93 -20.03 -42.39 11.87
C PRO A 93 -19.21 -43.01 10.74
N ARG A 94 -19.57 -42.71 9.48
CA ARG A 94 -18.81 -43.14 8.29
C ARG A 94 -17.82 -42.06 7.87
N ARG A 95 -16.59 -42.49 7.59
CA ARG A 95 -15.56 -41.69 6.91
C ARG A 95 -15.65 -41.87 5.40
N TYR A 96 -15.48 -40.77 4.69
CA TYR A 96 -15.44 -40.72 3.23
C TYR A 96 -14.11 -40.15 2.77
N THR A 97 -13.48 -40.78 1.77
CA THR A 97 -12.18 -40.36 1.23
C THR A 97 -12.22 -39.93 -0.23
N SER A 98 -13.38 -40.06 -0.88
CA SER A 98 -13.63 -39.63 -2.25
C SER A 98 -15.08 -39.19 -2.43
N PHE A 99 -15.34 -38.34 -3.43
CA PHE A 99 -16.70 -37.93 -3.78
C PHE A 99 -17.58 -39.13 -4.17
N GLN A 100 -17.00 -40.12 -4.87
CA GLN A 100 -17.70 -41.32 -5.30
C GLN A 100 -18.22 -42.14 -4.11
N GLU A 101 -17.42 -42.29 -3.05
CA GLU A 101 -17.86 -42.95 -1.81
C GLU A 101 -19.02 -42.20 -1.15
N LEU A 102 -18.93 -40.86 -1.10
CA LEU A 102 -19.96 -40.01 -0.50
C LEU A 102 -21.25 -40.00 -1.32
N GLN A 103 -21.15 -40.04 -2.65
CA GLN A 103 -22.29 -40.08 -3.55
C GLN A 103 -22.98 -41.45 -3.56
N ALA A 104 -22.24 -42.53 -3.37
CA ALA A 104 -22.78 -43.88 -3.33
C ALA A 104 -23.62 -44.14 -2.08
N ASP A 105 -23.20 -43.63 -0.93
CA ASP A 105 -23.90 -43.79 0.35
C ASP A 105 -23.86 -42.49 1.18
N PRO A 106 -24.65 -41.46 0.78
CA PRO A 106 -24.65 -40.19 1.47
C PRO A 106 -25.38 -40.28 2.83
N PRO A 107 -24.85 -39.66 3.90
CA PRO A 107 -25.55 -39.60 5.17
C PRO A 107 -26.82 -38.77 5.06
N ALA A 108 -27.91 -39.20 5.71
CA ALA A 108 -29.22 -38.54 5.63
C ALA A 108 -29.38 -37.43 6.69
N TYR A 109 -29.64 -36.21 6.22
CA TYR A 109 -29.89 -35.03 7.05
C TYR A 109 -31.06 -34.21 6.48
N ASP A 110 -31.73 -33.42 7.33
CA ASP A 110 -32.75 -32.46 6.88
C ASP A 110 -32.13 -31.30 6.10
N VAL A 111 -30.92 -30.89 6.51
CA VAL A 111 -30.20 -29.73 5.99
C VAL A 111 -28.73 -30.08 5.85
N TYR A 112 -28.14 -29.73 4.71
CA TYR A 112 -26.73 -29.87 4.40
C TYR A 112 -26.10 -28.48 4.28
N VAL A 113 -25.02 -28.27 5.01
CA VAL A 113 -24.33 -26.99 5.10
C VAL A 113 -22.96 -27.09 4.45
N ALA A 114 -22.76 -26.38 3.34
CA ALA A 114 -21.42 -26.06 2.86
C ALA A 114 -20.84 -24.99 3.78
N GLY A 115 -19.87 -25.37 4.61
CA GLY A 115 -19.29 -24.51 5.65
C GLY A 115 -18.31 -23.47 5.13
N SER A 116 -17.50 -22.93 6.04
CA SER A 116 -16.51 -21.90 5.72
C SER A 116 -15.20 -22.51 5.18
N ASP A 117 -14.14 -21.72 5.20
CA ASP A 117 -12.85 -21.95 4.56
C ASP A 117 -12.90 -21.91 3.03
N GLN A 118 -11.78 -22.13 2.36
CA GLN A 118 -11.63 -22.04 0.91
C GLN A 118 -12.21 -23.25 0.16
N ILE A 119 -13.32 -23.80 0.63
CA ILE A 119 -13.91 -25.04 0.10
C ILE A 119 -14.51 -24.89 -1.31
N TRP A 120 -14.68 -23.65 -1.78
CA TRP A 120 -15.11 -23.32 -3.15
C TRP A 120 -13.97 -22.79 -4.01
N ASN A 121 -12.71 -22.97 -3.60
CA ASN A 121 -11.56 -22.61 -4.42
C ASN A 121 -11.18 -23.78 -5.34
N PRO A 122 -11.38 -23.71 -6.66
CA PRO A 122 -11.06 -24.84 -7.55
C PRO A 122 -9.54 -25.10 -7.62
N PHE A 123 -8.69 -24.14 -7.26
CA PHE A 123 -7.24 -24.24 -7.48
C PHE A 123 -6.46 -24.93 -6.37
N ILE A 124 -7.11 -25.30 -5.25
CA ILE A 124 -6.43 -25.94 -4.11
C ILE A 124 -6.55 -27.48 -4.11
N TYR A 125 -7.33 -28.03 -5.03
CA TYR A 125 -7.52 -29.48 -5.20
C TYR A 125 -6.56 -30.04 -6.25
N ALA A 126 -6.31 -31.37 -6.18
CA ALA A 126 -5.27 -32.05 -6.98
C ALA A 126 -5.34 -31.75 -8.49
N ASP A 127 -6.54 -31.71 -9.07
CA ASP A 127 -6.75 -31.52 -10.51
C ASP A 127 -7.12 -30.08 -10.91
N ARG A 128 -7.02 -29.14 -9.96
CA ARG A 128 -7.45 -27.74 -10.11
C ARG A 128 -8.91 -27.60 -10.58
N GLN A 129 -9.77 -28.52 -10.15
CA GLN A 129 -11.21 -28.48 -10.37
C GLN A 129 -11.94 -28.22 -9.05
N PHE A 130 -13.22 -27.85 -9.12
CA PHE A 130 -14.06 -27.87 -7.94
C PHE A 130 -14.16 -29.29 -7.36
N GLU A 131 -14.20 -29.39 -6.04
CA GLU A 131 -14.55 -30.64 -5.34
C GLU A 131 -16.08 -30.69 -5.14
N PRO A 132 -16.80 -31.57 -5.86
CA PRO A 132 -18.27 -31.59 -5.85
C PRO A 132 -18.87 -31.88 -4.47
N ALA A 133 -18.12 -32.56 -3.57
CA ALA A 133 -18.55 -32.78 -2.19
C ALA A 133 -18.81 -31.46 -1.46
N PHE A 134 -17.89 -30.49 -1.55
CA PHE A 134 -18.02 -29.19 -0.89
C PHE A 134 -19.06 -28.27 -1.54
N LEU A 135 -19.58 -28.66 -2.70
CA LEU A 135 -20.69 -28.03 -3.41
C LEU A 135 -22.02 -28.79 -3.22
N LEU A 136 -22.05 -29.79 -2.33
CA LEU A 136 -23.24 -30.56 -1.99
C LEU A 136 -23.88 -31.28 -3.18
N ASP A 137 -23.10 -31.66 -4.18
CA ASP A 137 -23.60 -32.32 -5.39
C ASP A 137 -24.08 -33.77 -5.13
N PHE A 138 -23.67 -34.37 -4.01
CA PHE A 138 -24.12 -35.69 -3.56
C PHE A 138 -25.52 -35.69 -2.93
N VAL A 139 -26.05 -34.51 -2.58
CA VAL A 139 -27.33 -34.37 -1.87
C VAL A 139 -28.49 -34.54 -2.85
N LYS A 140 -29.28 -35.60 -2.64
CA LYS A 140 -30.48 -35.94 -3.42
C LYS A 140 -31.77 -35.40 -2.80
N GLU A 141 -31.86 -35.48 -1.47
CA GLU A 141 -32.99 -35.00 -0.67
C GLU A 141 -32.44 -34.16 0.49
N GLY A 142 -33.24 -33.20 0.97
CA GLY A 142 -32.83 -32.25 2.01
C GLY A 142 -32.37 -30.90 1.46
N ARG A 143 -32.33 -29.91 2.36
CA ARG A 143 -32.03 -28.51 2.01
C ARG A 143 -30.53 -28.30 1.83
N LYS A 144 -30.11 -27.55 0.82
CA LYS A 144 -28.70 -27.18 0.61
C LYS A 144 -28.48 -25.71 0.96
N ILE A 145 -27.69 -25.44 1.99
CA ILE A 145 -27.35 -24.07 2.37
C ILE A 145 -25.83 -23.86 2.40
N ALA A 146 -25.42 -22.63 2.18
CA ALA A 146 -24.03 -22.20 2.37
C ALA A 146 -23.93 -21.28 3.60
N TYR A 147 -22.94 -21.57 4.45
CA TYR A 147 -22.53 -20.67 5.53
C TYR A 147 -21.04 -20.30 5.39
N ALA A 148 -20.80 -19.06 4.96
CA ALA A 148 -19.48 -18.46 4.84
C ALA A 148 -18.42 -19.20 3.97
N PRO A 149 -18.75 -19.98 2.91
CA PRO A 149 -17.71 -20.52 2.05
C PRO A 149 -16.92 -19.40 1.37
N SER A 150 -15.65 -19.68 1.11
CA SER A 150 -14.72 -18.76 0.47
C SER A 150 -14.24 -19.34 -0.85
N ILE A 151 -14.21 -18.50 -1.88
CA ILE A 151 -13.73 -18.87 -3.22
C ILE A 151 -12.21 -18.64 -3.28
N GLY A 152 -11.67 -17.73 -2.47
CA GLY A 152 -10.23 -17.55 -2.30
C GLY A 152 -9.48 -17.00 -3.52
N THR A 153 -10.20 -16.57 -4.56
CA THR A 153 -9.63 -16.09 -5.82
C THR A 153 -10.23 -14.74 -6.21
N PRO A 154 -9.51 -13.88 -6.96
CA PRO A 154 -10.03 -12.60 -7.40
C PRO A 154 -11.02 -12.76 -8.56
N THR A 155 -10.92 -13.82 -9.35
CA THR A 155 -11.78 -14.09 -10.52
C THR A 155 -12.03 -15.60 -10.66
N LEU A 156 -13.15 -15.95 -11.28
CA LEU A 156 -13.46 -17.29 -11.78
C LEU A 156 -13.53 -17.23 -13.31
N PRO A 157 -12.43 -17.51 -14.03
CA PRO A 157 -12.45 -17.49 -15.48
C PRO A 157 -13.24 -18.69 -16.04
N PRO A 158 -13.69 -18.63 -17.31
CA PRO A 158 -14.23 -19.80 -17.98
C PRO A 158 -13.24 -20.98 -17.98
N PRO A 159 -13.69 -22.24 -17.80
CA PRO A 159 -15.09 -22.69 -17.67
C PRO A 159 -15.63 -22.74 -16.22
N TYR A 160 -14.89 -22.22 -15.22
CA TYR A 160 -15.24 -22.37 -13.80
C TYR A 160 -16.53 -21.62 -13.43
N ASP A 161 -16.81 -20.49 -14.06
CA ASP A 161 -18.05 -19.73 -13.89
C ASP A 161 -19.30 -20.56 -14.24
N GLY A 162 -19.28 -21.25 -15.39
CA GLY A 162 -20.37 -22.12 -15.83
C GLY A 162 -20.57 -23.34 -14.93
N GLN A 163 -19.49 -23.97 -14.49
CA GLN A 163 -19.55 -25.08 -13.52
C GLN A 163 -20.13 -24.62 -12.18
N PHE A 164 -19.63 -23.49 -11.66
CA PHE A 164 -20.06 -22.94 -10.38
C PHE A 164 -21.55 -22.58 -10.42
N ARG A 165 -22.02 -21.96 -11.51
CA ARG A 165 -23.45 -21.70 -11.75
C ARG A 165 -24.29 -22.98 -11.65
N LYS A 166 -23.85 -24.08 -12.27
CA LYS A 166 -24.57 -25.36 -12.24
C LYS A 166 -24.71 -25.88 -10.80
N TYR A 167 -23.63 -25.90 -10.04
CA TYR A 167 -23.67 -26.37 -8.64
C TYR A 167 -24.55 -25.48 -7.76
N LEU A 168 -24.39 -24.16 -7.88
CA LEU A 168 -25.15 -23.20 -7.08
C LEU A 168 -26.65 -23.20 -7.39
N ALA A 169 -27.10 -23.71 -8.54
CA ALA A 169 -28.53 -23.74 -8.88
C ALA A 169 -29.38 -24.52 -7.86
N SER A 170 -28.80 -25.54 -7.21
CA SER A 170 -29.50 -26.40 -6.26
C SER A 170 -29.51 -25.90 -4.81
N PHE A 171 -28.87 -24.76 -4.50
CA PHE A 171 -28.83 -24.21 -3.15
C PHE A 171 -30.11 -23.43 -2.80
N ASP A 172 -30.63 -23.63 -1.61
CA ASP A 172 -31.79 -22.89 -1.08
C ASP A 172 -31.39 -21.53 -0.49
N ALA A 173 -30.23 -21.46 0.16
CA ALA A 173 -29.69 -20.23 0.73
C ALA A 173 -28.18 -20.12 0.49
N LEU A 174 -27.75 -18.92 0.08
CA LEU A 174 -26.35 -18.63 -0.24
C LEU A 174 -25.80 -17.56 0.69
N SER A 175 -24.58 -17.78 1.17
CA SER A 175 -23.77 -16.77 1.83
C SER A 175 -22.31 -16.87 1.41
N ALA A 176 -21.55 -15.82 1.69
CA ALA A 176 -20.12 -15.76 1.46
C ALA A 176 -19.43 -15.10 2.65
N ARG A 177 -18.19 -15.49 2.92
CA ARG A 177 -17.35 -14.89 3.98
C ARG A 177 -16.78 -13.53 3.59
N GLU A 178 -16.61 -13.28 2.29
CA GLU A 178 -15.99 -12.05 1.79
C GLU A 178 -16.78 -11.40 0.65
N LYS A 179 -16.71 -10.06 0.56
CA LYS A 179 -17.42 -9.26 -0.45
C LYS A 179 -17.11 -9.74 -1.87
N ARG A 180 -15.85 -10.10 -2.16
CA ARG A 180 -15.48 -10.62 -3.48
C ARG A 180 -16.15 -11.96 -3.78
N GLY A 181 -16.29 -12.84 -2.79
CA GLY A 181 -17.02 -14.10 -2.93
C GLY A 181 -18.51 -13.86 -3.25
N GLN A 182 -19.14 -12.92 -2.55
CA GLN A 182 -20.52 -12.48 -2.85
C GLN A 182 -20.64 -11.98 -4.30
N MET A 183 -19.70 -11.15 -4.77
CA MET A 183 -19.70 -10.67 -6.15
C MET A 183 -19.52 -11.81 -7.16
N LEU A 184 -18.62 -12.75 -6.92
CA LEU A 184 -18.38 -13.89 -7.82
C LEU A 184 -19.59 -14.81 -7.93
N ILE A 185 -20.33 -15.02 -6.83
CA ILE A 185 -21.60 -15.76 -6.84
C ILE A 185 -22.63 -15.03 -7.73
N ARG A 186 -22.73 -13.71 -7.61
CA ARG A 186 -23.62 -12.87 -8.42
C ARG A 186 -23.23 -12.89 -9.90
N GLU A 187 -21.94 -12.71 -10.19
CA GLU A 187 -21.37 -12.71 -11.55
C GLU A 187 -21.57 -14.07 -12.24
N ALA A 188 -21.30 -15.18 -11.56
CA ALA A 188 -21.38 -16.52 -12.15
C ALA A 188 -22.83 -17.04 -12.25
N ALA A 189 -23.63 -16.87 -11.20
CA ALA A 189 -24.94 -17.52 -11.09
C ALA A 189 -26.14 -16.57 -11.17
N GLY A 190 -25.94 -15.24 -11.12
CA GLY A 190 -27.03 -14.27 -11.04
C GLY A 190 -27.82 -14.33 -9.73
N ARG A 191 -27.25 -14.95 -8.68
CA ARG A 191 -27.89 -15.14 -7.38
C ARG A 191 -27.26 -14.23 -6.32
N GLU A 192 -28.07 -13.74 -5.41
CA GLU A 192 -27.59 -12.99 -4.24
C GLU A 192 -27.12 -13.95 -3.15
N ALA A 193 -26.03 -13.57 -2.48
CA ALA A 193 -25.51 -14.27 -1.31
C ALA A 193 -25.39 -13.30 -0.13
N ARG A 194 -25.75 -13.73 1.09
CA ARG A 194 -25.55 -12.91 2.30
C ARG A 194 -24.06 -12.82 2.63
N LEU A 195 -23.55 -11.61 2.89
CA LEU A 195 -22.21 -11.46 3.45
C LEU A 195 -22.28 -11.71 4.96
N VAL A 196 -21.67 -12.80 5.43
CA VAL A 196 -21.70 -13.23 6.84
C VAL A 196 -20.32 -13.20 7.47
N LEU A 197 -20.25 -13.25 8.80
CA LEU A 197 -18.99 -13.38 9.53
C LEU A 197 -18.35 -14.75 9.30
N ASP A 198 -17.01 -14.80 9.39
CA ASP A 198 -16.30 -16.07 9.55
C ASP A 198 -16.81 -16.80 10.80
N PRO A 199 -16.99 -18.14 10.77
CA PRO A 199 -17.55 -18.89 11.89
C PRO A 199 -16.82 -18.67 13.21
N THR A 200 -15.51 -18.39 13.18
CA THR A 200 -14.74 -18.15 14.42
C THR A 200 -15.18 -16.90 15.20
N LEU A 201 -15.97 -16.02 14.56
CA LEU A 201 -16.59 -14.84 15.17
C LEU A 201 -18.06 -15.08 15.62
N LEU A 202 -18.64 -16.24 15.32
CA LEU A 202 -19.98 -16.61 15.80
C LEU A 202 -20.00 -16.89 17.30
N LEU A 203 -18.95 -17.52 17.81
CA LEU A 203 -18.72 -17.69 19.23
C LEU A 203 -18.16 -16.41 19.86
N THR A 204 -18.34 -16.25 21.17
CA THR A 204 -17.79 -15.14 21.95
C THR A 204 -16.36 -15.45 22.43
N GLY A 205 -15.63 -14.41 22.86
CA GLY A 205 -14.33 -14.57 23.50
C GLY A 205 -14.38 -15.44 24.77
N GLU A 206 -15.49 -15.38 25.51
CA GLU A 206 -15.75 -16.21 26.68
C GLU A 206 -15.85 -17.70 26.32
N GLN A 207 -16.69 -18.04 25.33
CA GLN A 207 -16.81 -19.42 24.82
C GLN A 207 -15.47 -19.97 24.31
N TRP A 208 -14.66 -19.13 23.64
CA TRP A 208 -13.31 -19.53 23.25
C TRP A 208 -12.35 -19.68 24.43
N GLY A 209 -12.51 -18.84 25.46
CA GLY A 209 -11.73 -18.86 26.69
C GLY A 209 -11.93 -20.15 27.50
N GLU A 210 -13.12 -20.74 27.48
CA GLU A 210 -13.41 -22.02 28.14
C GLU A 210 -12.60 -23.20 27.54
N LEU A 211 -12.28 -23.12 26.25
CA LEU A 211 -11.47 -24.13 25.56
C LEU A 211 -9.97 -23.91 25.70
N ALA A 212 -9.56 -22.67 26.03
CA ALA A 212 -8.17 -22.25 26.02
C ALA A 212 -7.34 -22.98 27.08
N VAL A 213 -6.13 -23.38 26.70
CA VAL A 213 -5.14 -23.92 27.63
C VAL A 213 -4.05 -22.86 27.82
N PRO A 214 -3.87 -22.32 29.04
CA PRO A 214 -2.93 -21.23 29.28
C PRO A 214 -1.49 -21.65 28.96
N PRO A 215 -0.64 -20.70 28.52
CA PRO A 215 0.77 -20.99 28.26
C PRO A 215 1.51 -21.39 29.55
N LYS A 216 2.58 -22.18 29.41
CA LYS A 216 3.40 -22.65 30.54
C LYS A 216 4.05 -21.50 31.31
N GLU A 217 4.54 -20.50 30.60
CA GLU A 217 5.11 -19.30 31.20
C GLU A 217 4.06 -18.19 31.24
N GLN A 218 3.94 -17.57 32.42
CA GLN A 218 3.05 -16.46 32.68
C GLN A 218 3.84 -15.16 32.70
N GLY A 219 3.23 -14.07 32.23
CA GLY A 219 3.84 -12.76 32.13
C GLY A 219 3.50 -12.08 30.80
N PRO A 220 3.80 -10.77 30.65
CA PRO A 220 3.51 -10.07 29.41
C PRO A 220 4.46 -10.51 28.29
N TYR A 221 3.91 -10.82 27.11
CA TYR A 221 4.69 -11.14 25.92
C TYR A 221 4.03 -10.61 24.65
N ILE A 222 4.85 -10.47 23.60
CA ILE A 222 4.38 -10.17 22.25
C ILE A 222 4.24 -11.49 21.51
N LEU A 223 3.00 -11.88 21.20
CA LEU A 223 2.72 -13.07 20.41
C LEU A 223 2.94 -12.79 18.93
N CYS A 224 3.73 -13.63 18.28
CA CYS A 224 4.01 -13.58 16.86
C CYS A 224 3.45 -14.81 16.14
N TYR A 225 2.37 -14.65 15.39
CA TYR A 225 1.78 -15.73 14.59
C TYR A 225 1.76 -15.35 13.10
N PHE A 226 2.59 -16.00 12.30
CA PHE A 226 2.72 -15.71 10.87
C PHE A 226 2.51 -16.95 10.03
N VAL A 227 1.64 -16.86 9.02
CA VAL A 227 1.37 -17.92 8.03
C VAL A 227 2.33 -17.86 6.85
N SER A 228 2.96 -16.71 6.63
CA SER A 228 3.97 -16.46 5.59
C SER A 228 5.10 -15.60 6.15
N ASP A 229 6.10 -15.23 5.34
CA ASP A 229 7.24 -14.42 5.77
C ASP A 229 6.75 -13.15 6.52
N PRO A 230 7.23 -12.90 7.76
CA PRO A 230 6.85 -11.73 8.54
C PRO A 230 7.24 -10.40 7.86
N GLY A 231 8.20 -10.39 6.93
CA GLY A 231 8.53 -9.24 6.09
C GLY A 231 8.66 -7.93 6.86
N GLU A 232 7.75 -6.99 6.60
CA GLU A 232 7.71 -5.66 7.20
C GLU A 232 7.23 -5.62 8.66
N VAL A 233 6.63 -6.71 9.17
CA VAL A 233 6.21 -6.81 10.58
C VAL A 233 7.40 -7.09 11.48
N ALA A 234 8.47 -7.74 10.99
CA ALA A 234 9.61 -8.08 11.83
C ALA A 234 10.32 -6.85 12.45
N PRO A 235 10.64 -5.78 11.71
CA PRO A 235 11.15 -4.53 12.31
C PRO A 235 10.18 -3.92 13.32
N TYR A 236 8.88 -4.00 13.05
CA TYR A 236 7.84 -3.46 13.94
C TYR A 236 7.79 -4.21 15.27
N VAL A 237 7.80 -5.55 15.24
CA VAL A 237 7.85 -6.40 16.45
C VAL A 237 9.09 -6.09 17.27
N GLN A 238 10.25 -5.91 16.62
CA GLN A 238 11.50 -5.58 17.32
C GLN A 238 11.45 -4.21 17.99
N ALA A 239 10.86 -3.21 17.33
CA ALA A 239 10.67 -1.89 17.92
C ALA A 239 9.73 -1.96 19.13
N LEU A 240 8.61 -2.69 19.00
CA LEU A 240 7.66 -2.90 20.10
C LEU A 240 8.32 -3.62 21.29
N ALA A 241 9.12 -4.67 21.04
CA ALA A 241 9.84 -5.40 22.08
C ALA A 241 10.87 -4.53 22.80
N ARG A 242 11.64 -3.70 22.06
CA ARG A 242 12.57 -2.73 22.67
C ARG A 242 11.86 -1.69 23.53
N ARG A 243 10.69 -1.20 23.08
CA ARG A 243 9.92 -0.17 23.79
C ARG A 243 9.22 -0.70 25.03
N THR A 244 8.68 -1.91 24.98
CA THR A 244 7.88 -2.50 26.08
C THR A 244 8.71 -3.34 27.05
N GLY A 245 9.87 -3.83 26.63
CA GLY A 245 10.65 -4.83 27.36
C GLY A 245 10.05 -6.24 27.32
N TRP A 246 8.93 -6.44 26.62
CA TRP A 246 8.26 -7.74 26.58
C TRP A 246 8.99 -8.73 25.66
N PRO A 247 9.16 -10.00 26.08
CA PRO A 247 9.72 -11.04 25.23
C PRO A 247 8.82 -11.33 24.03
N ILE A 248 9.46 -11.63 22.90
CA ILE A 248 8.78 -12.07 21.68
C ILE A 248 8.61 -13.59 21.74
N VAL A 249 7.37 -14.07 21.69
CA VAL A 249 6.99 -15.48 21.63
C VAL A 249 6.45 -15.79 20.24
N GLN A 250 7.15 -16.63 19.47
CA GLN A 250 6.74 -16.98 18.11
C GLN A 250 5.97 -18.30 18.08
N LEU A 251 4.74 -18.29 17.60
CA LEU A 251 4.00 -19.52 17.34
C LEU A 251 4.44 -20.12 16.00
N ALA A 252 4.75 -21.42 15.98
CA ALA A 252 5.21 -22.11 14.79
C ALA A 252 4.17 -22.06 13.64
N GLY A 253 4.44 -21.19 12.66
CA GLY A 253 3.76 -21.10 11.37
C GLY A 253 4.78 -20.86 10.26
N ALA A 254 5.66 -19.86 10.43
CA ALA A 254 6.88 -19.68 9.66
C ALA A 254 8.06 -20.42 10.32
N ARG A 255 8.85 -21.16 9.51
CA ARG A 255 10.02 -21.94 10.00
C ARG A 255 11.20 -21.08 10.45
N ARG A 256 11.23 -19.81 10.08
CA ARG A 256 12.34 -18.89 10.39
C ARG A 256 12.05 -18.15 11.68
N LYS A 257 13.01 -18.22 12.62
CA LYS A 257 12.98 -17.44 13.87
C LYS A 257 13.01 -15.94 13.54
N ILE A 258 12.06 -15.18 14.08
CA ILE A 258 12.09 -13.72 14.03
C ILE A 258 13.31 -13.26 14.84
N PRO A 259 14.16 -12.35 14.32
CA PRO A 259 15.32 -11.91 15.07
C PRO A 259 14.86 -11.21 16.35
N GLY A 260 15.40 -11.62 17.49
CA GLY A 260 14.95 -11.17 18.82
C GLY A 260 13.87 -12.03 19.48
N ALA A 261 13.31 -13.05 18.80
CA ALA A 261 12.41 -14.00 19.43
C ALA A 261 13.10 -14.74 20.58
N ARG A 262 12.46 -14.78 21.75
CA ARG A 262 12.93 -15.57 22.89
C ARG A 262 12.81 -17.05 22.55
N GLU A 263 11.62 -17.46 22.14
CA GLU A 263 11.28 -18.86 21.86
C GLU A 263 10.43 -19.03 20.60
N ILE A 264 10.34 -20.27 20.13
CA ILE A 264 9.37 -20.71 19.13
C ILE A 264 8.54 -21.86 19.72
N VAL A 265 7.22 -21.70 19.75
CA VAL A 265 6.27 -22.70 20.26
C VAL A 265 5.91 -23.66 19.13
N PHE A 266 6.45 -24.88 19.18
CA PHE A 266 6.26 -25.92 18.16
C PHE A 266 5.16 -26.93 18.49
N ASP A 267 4.76 -27.03 19.75
CA ASP A 267 3.90 -28.09 20.27
C ASP A 267 2.42 -27.68 20.44
N ALA A 268 2.07 -26.41 20.19
CA ALA A 268 0.71 -25.90 20.38
C ALA A 268 -0.33 -26.58 19.47
N GLY A 269 -1.40 -27.09 20.06
CA GLY A 269 -2.62 -27.50 19.35
C GLY A 269 -3.67 -26.38 19.35
N PRO A 270 -4.92 -26.65 18.91
CA PRO A 270 -5.98 -25.64 18.86
C PRO A 270 -6.27 -24.97 20.21
N ARG A 271 -6.23 -25.71 21.31
CA ARG A 271 -6.50 -25.17 22.66
C ARG A 271 -5.35 -24.32 23.19
N GLU A 272 -4.11 -24.74 22.97
CA GLU A 272 -2.93 -23.94 23.33
C GLU A 272 -2.80 -22.70 22.44
N PHE A 273 -3.22 -22.78 21.16
CA PHE A 273 -3.34 -21.62 20.29
C PHE A 273 -4.25 -20.57 20.93
N LEU A 274 -5.44 -20.95 21.39
CA LEU A 274 -6.37 -20.03 22.05
C LEU A 274 -5.76 -19.40 23.30
N GLY A 275 -5.10 -20.20 24.15
CA GLY A 275 -4.45 -19.69 25.36
C GLY A 275 -3.28 -18.74 25.09
N LEU A 276 -2.51 -18.97 24.03
CA LEU A 276 -1.46 -18.03 23.61
C LEU A 276 -2.04 -16.67 23.20
N PHE A 277 -3.18 -16.64 22.51
CA PHE A 277 -3.81 -15.37 22.20
C PHE A 277 -4.41 -14.74 23.46
N GLN A 278 -5.18 -15.49 24.25
CA GLN A 278 -5.86 -15.00 25.44
C GLN A 278 -4.91 -14.33 26.46
N HIS A 279 -3.68 -14.86 26.61
CA HIS A 279 -2.71 -14.38 27.58
C HIS A 279 -1.66 -13.41 26.99
N ALA A 280 -1.71 -13.10 25.70
CA ALA A 280 -0.75 -12.16 25.10
C ALA A 280 -0.95 -10.74 25.64
N ALA A 281 0.15 -9.98 25.79
CA ALA A 281 0.08 -8.56 26.07
C ALA A 281 -0.13 -7.74 24.78
N CYS A 282 0.41 -8.24 23.66
CA CYS A 282 0.15 -7.72 22.33
C CYS A 282 0.37 -8.81 21.27
N VAL A 283 -0.28 -8.70 20.12
CA VAL A 283 -0.17 -9.65 19.01
C VAL A 283 0.35 -8.97 17.74
N CYS A 284 1.34 -9.58 17.09
CA CYS A 284 1.81 -9.21 15.76
C CYS A 284 1.59 -10.39 14.79
N THR A 285 0.85 -10.18 13.70
CA THR A 285 0.44 -11.29 12.82
C THR A 285 0.29 -10.90 11.35
N ASN A 286 0.34 -11.85 10.43
CA ASN A 286 -0.15 -11.67 9.04
C ASN A 286 -1.30 -12.63 8.72
N SER A 287 -1.90 -13.22 9.75
CA SER A 287 -2.96 -14.21 9.64
C SER A 287 -4.31 -13.58 9.94
N PHE A 288 -5.31 -13.92 9.13
CA PHE A 288 -6.71 -13.54 9.38
C PHE A 288 -7.18 -14.03 10.77
N HIS A 289 -6.93 -15.30 11.10
CA HIS A 289 -7.29 -15.84 12.42
C HIS A 289 -6.46 -15.21 13.54
N GLY A 290 -5.24 -14.77 13.26
CA GLY A 290 -4.46 -14.00 14.23
C GLY A 290 -5.18 -12.69 14.59
N ALA A 291 -5.67 -11.94 13.61
CA ALA A 291 -6.45 -10.73 13.85
C ALA A 291 -7.78 -11.05 14.57
N VAL A 292 -8.51 -12.07 14.14
CA VAL A 292 -9.78 -12.50 14.76
C VAL A 292 -9.61 -12.83 16.24
N PHE A 293 -8.66 -13.69 16.59
CA PHE A 293 -8.48 -14.09 17.99
C PHE A 293 -7.87 -12.98 18.85
N SER A 294 -7.16 -12.01 18.26
CA SER A 294 -6.77 -10.79 18.97
C SER A 294 -8.00 -9.95 19.35
N LEU A 295 -8.96 -9.81 18.43
CA LEU A 295 -10.23 -9.12 18.68
C LEU A 295 -11.11 -9.86 19.69
N GLN A 296 -11.19 -11.18 19.61
CA GLN A 296 -12.04 -11.98 20.51
C GLN A 296 -11.57 -11.93 21.97
N PHE A 297 -10.27 -11.82 22.21
CA PHE A 297 -9.69 -11.80 23.55
C PHE A 297 -9.32 -10.40 24.04
N ASP A 298 -9.65 -9.34 23.31
CA ASP A 298 -9.30 -7.95 23.65
C ASP A 298 -7.79 -7.70 23.77
N ARG A 299 -7.01 -8.29 22.87
CA ARG A 299 -5.54 -8.15 22.85
C ARG A 299 -5.11 -7.11 21.83
N PRO A 300 -4.41 -6.03 22.24
CA PRO A 300 -3.83 -5.07 21.30
C PRO A 300 -3.05 -5.80 20.21
N PHE A 301 -3.22 -5.39 18.96
CA PHE A 301 -2.59 -6.10 17.86
C PHE A 301 -2.24 -5.21 16.68
N PHE A 302 -1.27 -5.69 15.90
CA PHE A 302 -0.95 -5.17 14.58
C PHE A 302 -0.85 -6.31 13.58
N THR A 303 -1.36 -6.07 12.38
CA THR A 303 -1.35 -7.04 11.31
C THR A 303 -0.79 -6.50 10.01
N SER A 304 -0.26 -7.35 9.14
CA SER A 304 0.12 -6.96 7.78
C SER A 304 -0.64 -7.74 6.73
N MET A 305 -0.68 -7.16 5.54
CA MET A 305 -1.21 -7.79 4.34
C MET A 305 -0.09 -7.95 3.31
N SER A 306 -0.23 -8.93 2.43
CA SER A 306 0.72 -9.11 1.33
C SER A 306 0.79 -7.84 0.45
N PRO A 307 1.90 -7.59 -0.27
CA PRO A 307 1.99 -6.44 -1.17
C PRO A 307 0.85 -6.36 -2.20
N LYS A 308 0.36 -7.52 -2.68
CA LYS A 308 -0.77 -7.62 -3.61
C LYS A 308 -2.10 -7.22 -2.95
N GLU A 309 -2.33 -7.64 -1.71
CA GLU A 309 -3.52 -7.21 -0.97
C GLU A 309 -3.47 -5.73 -0.62
N ARG A 310 -2.29 -5.15 -0.37
CA ARG A 310 -2.16 -3.70 -0.13
C ARG A 310 -2.42 -2.83 -1.34
N SER A 311 -2.17 -3.32 -2.56
CA SER A 311 -2.53 -2.56 -3.76
C SER A 311 -4.04 -2.44 -3.95
N GLU A 312 -4.81 -3.41 -3.45
CA GLU A 312 -6.28 -3.44 -3.50
C GLU A 312 -6.88 -3.91 -2.16
N PRO A 313 -6.78 -3.09 -1.09
CA PRO A 313 -7.11 -3.51 0.28
C PRO A 313 -8.55 -4.01 0.45
N THR A 314 -9.49 -3.44 -0.29
CA THR A 314 -10.92 -3.81 -0.26
C THR A 314 -11.18 -5.27 -0.63
N PHE A 315 -10.25 -5.94 -1.30
CA PHE A 315 -10.36 -7.38 -1.60
C PHE A 315 -9.72 -8.27 -0.54
N SER A 316 -9.01 -7.72 0.45
CA SER A 316 -8.49 -8.48 1.57
C SER A 316 -9.59 -8.74 2.61
N ARG A 317 -9.64 -10.00 3.08
CA ARG A 317 -10.51 -10.44 4.17
C ARG A 317 -10.19 -9.74 5.49
N ILE A 318 -8.90 -9.53 5.75
CA ILE A 318 -8.42 -8.83 6.96
C ILE A 318 -8.88 -7.37 6.92
N TYR A 319 -8.63 -6.67 5.82
CA TYR A 319 -9.06 -5.28 5.67
C TYR A 319 -10.57 -5.13 5.77
N SER A 320 -11.35 -6.00 5.11
CA SER A 320 -12.81 -5.95 5.14
C SER A 320 -13.36 -6.08 6.57
N LEU A 321 -12.83 -7.05 7.34
CA LEU A 321 -13.22 -7.24 8.74
C LEU A 321 -12.82 -6.03 9.60
N LEU A 322 -11.55 -5.62 9.54
CA LEU A 322 -11.04 -4.55 10.39
C LEU A 322 -11.68 -3.20 10.05
N SER A 323 -11.93 -2.91 8.77
CA SER A 323 -12.67 -1.71 8.36
C SER A 323 -14.10 -1.73 8.89
N ARG A 324 -14.81 -2.86 8.77
CA ARG A 324 -16.18 -3.02 9.32
C ARG A 324 -16.21 -2.78 10.83
N LEU A 325 -15.21 -3.21 11.57
CA LEU A 325 -15.13 -3.06 13.03
C LEU A 325 -14.51 -1.72 13.48
N GLY A 326 -13.97 -0.90 12.57
CA GLY A 326 -13.30 0.36 12.92
C GLY A 326 -11.84 0.20 13.39
N CYS A 327 -11.20 -0.92 13.10
CA CYS A 327 -9.81 -1.25 13.46
C CYS A 327 -8.85 -1.23 12.26
N ALA A 328 -9.19 -0.56 11.16
CA ALA A 328 -8.33 -0.53 9.96
C ALA A 328 -6.93 0.06 10.23
N GLY A 329 -6.80 0.94 11.24
CA GLY A 329 -5.51 1.48 11.69
C GLY A 329 -4.55 0.41 12.23
N ARG A 330 -5.01 -0.80 12.56
CA ARG A 330 -4.16 -1.91 13.00
C ARG A 330 -3.39 -2.59 11.87
N ILE A 331 -3.59 -2.18 10.62
CA ILE A 331 -2.95 -2.76 9.45
C ILE A 331 -1.69 -1.98 9.09
N ILE A 332 -0.53 -2.61 9.28
CA ILE A 332 0.79 -2.03 8.99
C ILE A 332 0.94 -1.73 7.49
N GLY A 333 1.35 -0.50 7.19
CA GLY A 333 1.72 -0.07 5.85
C GLY A 333 0.56 0.48 5.02
N LEU A 334 -0.59 0.77 5.63
CA LEU A 334 -1.65 1.57 5.05
C LEU A 334 -1.57 3.03 5.52
N ASP A 335 -2.06 3.95 4.68
CA ASP A 335 -2.30 5.34 5.08
C ASP A 335 -3.35 5.35 6.22
N GLY A 336 -2.94 5.77 7.42
CA GLY A 336 -3.77 5.71 8.63
C GLY A 336 -3.45 4.54 9.57
N THR A 337 -2.32 3.86 9.40
CA THR A 337 -1.82 2.90 10.42
C THR A 337 -1.67 3.63 11.76
N ASP A 338 -2.23 3.08 12.84
CA ASP A 338 -2.15 3.62 14.20
C ASP A 338 -0.72 3.58 14.75
N ASP A 339 -0.39 4.46 15.70
CA ASP A 339 0.88 4.39 16.42
C ASP A 339 0.93 3.11 17.25
N VAL A 340 2.14 2.61 17.54
CA VAL A 340 2.34 1.29 18.14
C VAL A 340 1.75 1.14 19.55
N ASP A 341 1.51 2.25 20.21
CA ASP A 341 0.92 2.43 21.53
C ASP A 341 -0.51 2.97 21.48
N ALA A 342 -1.09 3.17 20.29
CA ALA A 342 -2.45 3.64 20.17
C ALA A 342 -3.42 2.64 20.82
N PRO A 343 -4.32 3.08 21.73
CA PRO A 343 -5.28 2.19 22.36
C PRO A 343 -6.31 1.69 21.33
N VAL A 344 -6.84 0.49 21.55
CA VAL A 344 -7.99 -0.04 20.77
C VAL A 344 -9.25 0.21 21.59
N ASP A 345 -10.26 0.85 21.00
CA ASP A 345 -11.59 0.97 21.61
C ASP A 345 -12.37 -0.33 21.44
N TYR A 346 -12.15 -1.28 22.34
CA TYR A 346 -12.86 -2.57 22.32
C TYR A 346 -14.37 -2.42 22.57
N GLY A 347 -14.82 -1.35 23.23
CA GLY A 347 -16.25 -1.08 23.41
C GLY A 347 -16.95 -0.87 22.07
N ALA A 348 -16.40 0.02 21.23
CA ALA A 348 -16.90 0.26 19.88
C ALA A 348 -16.77 -0.97 18.97
N VAL A 349 -15.69 -1.74 19.12
CA VAL A 349 -15.48 -3.01 18.39
C VAL A 349 -16.55 -4.03 18.75
N HIS A 350 -16.79 -4.25 20.05
CA HIS A 350 -17.78 -5.22 20.54
C HIS A 350 -19.19 -4.86 20.13
N GLN A 351 -19.54 -3.57 20.12
CA GLN A 351 -20.85 -3.12 19.62
C GLN A 351 -21.06 -3.54 18.16
N LYS A 352 -20.11 -3.23 17.27
CA LYS A 352 -20.19 -3.57 15.85
C LYS A 352 -20.10 -5.08 15.60
N LEU A 353 -19.24 -5.77 16.34
CA LEU A 353 -19.08 -7.22 16.23
C LEU A 353 -20.34 -7.95 16.68
N SER A 354 -20.95 -7.52 17.78
CA SER A 354 -22.18 -8.14 18.30
C SER A 354 -23.35 -7.96 17.33
N GLN A 355 -23.48 -6.79 16.71
CA GLN A 355 -24.48 -6.56 15.65
C GLN A 355 -24.22 -7.45 14.44
N ALA A 356 -22.97 -7.54 13.97
CA ALA A 356 -22.59 -8.39 12.85
C ALA A 356 -22.78 -9.90 13.15
N ARG A 357 -22.55 -10.31 14.40
CA ARG A 357 -22.75 -11.66 14.90
C ARG A 357 -24.24 -12.01 14.93
N ALA A 358 -25.06 -11.14 15.50
CA ALA A 358 -26.51 -11.32 15.52
C ALA A 358 -27.09 -11.46 14.10
N ASP A 359 -26.62 -10.62 13.16
CA ASP A 359 -27.01 -10.71 11.75
C ASP A 359 -26.66 -12.06 11.11
N SER A 360 -25.44 -12.53 11.35
CA SER A 360 -24.95 -13.79 10.79
C SER A 360 -25.67 -15.01 11.38
N LEU A 361 -25.95 -14.99 12.69
CA LEU A 361 -26.73 -16.02 13.39
C LEU A 361 -28.20 -16.02 12.92
N ALA A 362 -28.80 -14.85 12.72
CA ALA A 362 -30.17 -14.74 12.20
C ALA A 362 -30.27 -15.31 10.78
N TYR A 363 -29.30 -15.03 9.91
CA TYR A 363 -29.22 -15.67 8.59
C TYR A 363 -29.08 -17.20 8.71
N LEU A 364 -28.15 -17.68 9.53
CA LEU A 364 -27.89 -19.12 9.68
C LEU A 364 -29.14 -19.85 10.18
N LYS A 365 -29.81 -19.32 11.21
CA LYS A 365 -31.07 -19.84 11.75
C LYS A 365 -32.16 -19.91 10.68
N ALA A 366 -32.41 -18.80 9.99
CA ALA A 366 -33.44 -18.73 8.95
C ALA A 366 -33.14 -19.71 7.80
N ALA A 367 -31.89 -19.83 7.38
CA ALA A 367 -31.46 -20.74 6.31
C ALA A 367 -31.67 -22.21 6.69
N ILE A 368 -31.34 -22.60 7.94
CA ILE A 368 -31.57 -23.96 8.45
C ILE A 368 -33.07 -24.25 8.54
N GLU A 369 -33.85 -23.34 9.13
CA GLU A 369 -35.29 -23.52 9.32
C GLU A 369 -36.07 -23.45 8.00
N GLY A 370 -35.54 -22.76 6.99
CA GLY A 370 -36.23 -22.47 5.74
C GLY A 370 -37.23 -21.34 5.86
N ALA A 371 -37.04 -20.50 6.88
CA ALA A 371 -37.77 -19.27 7.04
C ALA A 371 -37.29 -18.23 6.01
N PRO A 372 -38.09 -17.19 5.74
CA PRO A 372 -37.62 -16.05 4.97
C PRO A 372 -36.30 -15.51 5.53
N LEU A 373 -35.30 -15.34 4.67
CA LEU A 373 -34.00 -14.81 5.08
C LEU A 373 -34.16 -13.36 5.56
N PRO A 374 -33.41 -12.94 6.60
CA PRO A 374 -33.47 -11.58 7.09
C PRO A 374 -33.10 -10.60 5.99
N ALA A 375 -33.79 -9.45 5.95
CA ALA A 375 -33.47 -8.37 5.03
C ALA A 375 -31.97 -8.06 5.10
N VAL A 376 -31.38 -7.75 3.94
CA VAL A 376 -30.00 -7.25 3.89
C VAL A 376 -30.03 -5.89 4.56
N PRO A 377 -29.27 -5.66 5.64
CA PRO A 377 -29.12 -4.34 6.21
C PRO A 377 -28.72 -3.43 5.06
N GLU A 378 -29.46 -2.34 4.84
CA GLU A 378 -29.01 -1.31 3.92
C GLU A 378 -27.56 -1.00 4.30
N GLU A 379 -26.63 -1.17 3.35
CA GLU A 379 -25.27 -0.71 3.56
C GLU A 379 -25.41 0.75 3.99
N ALA A 380 -24.93 1.07 5.20
CA ALA A 380 -24.85 2.46 5.65
C ALA A 380 -24.30 3.26 4.46
N PRO A 381 -25.00 4.31 4.01
CA PRO A 381 -24.70 4.93 2.73
C PRO A 381 -23.21 5.14 2.63
N GLY A 382 -22.63 4.68 1.52
CA GLY A 382 -21.21 4.84 1.23
C GLY A 382 -20.74 6.26 1.56
N PRO A 383 -19.44 6.44 1.84
CA PRO A 383 -18.91 7.56 2.62
C PRO A 383 -19.64 8.88 2.32
N LYS A 384 -20.16 9.53 3.38
CA LYS A 384 -20.84 10.84 3.34
C LYS A 384 -19.88 11.94 2.86
N GLY A 385 -19.45 11.88 1.61
CA GLY A 385 -18.41 12.76 1.09
C GLY A 385 -18.18 12.60 -0.41
N PRO A 386 -17.49 13.56 -1.03
CA PRO A 386 -17.14 13.49 -2.44
C PRO A 386 -16.14 12.35 -2.68
N GLN A 387 -16.18 11.77 -3.88
CA GLN A 387 -15.24 10.74 -4.30
C GLN A 387 -13.89 11.36 -4.68
N LEU A 388 -12.92 11.34 -3.77
CA LEU A 388 -11.54 11.74 -4.05
C LEU A 388 -10.72 10.55 -4.56
N CYS A 389 -9.65 10.81 -5.32
CA CYS A 389 -8.74 9.76 -5.76
C CYS A 389 -8.08 9.06 -4.56
N LYS A 390 -7.76 7.78 -4.73
CA LYS A 390 -7.02 7.00 -3.71
C LYS A 390 -5.73 7.74 -3.31
N ALA A 391 -5.33 7.62 -2.05
CA ALA A 391 -4.11 8.25 -1.56
C ALA A 391 -2.86 7.81 -2.35
N ALA A 392 -2.80 6.56 -2.81
CA ALA A 392 -1.71 6.08 -3.67
C ALA A 392 -1.61 6.82 -5.03
N ASP A 393 -2.68 7.45 -5.51
CA ASP A 393 -2.76 8.13 -6.81
C ASP A 393 -2.81 9.67 -6.68
N CYS A 394 -3.13 10.19 -5.50
CA CYS A 394 -3.19 11.61 -5.21
C CYS A 394 -1.81 12.27 -5.36
N THR A 395 -1.70 13.27 -6.24
CA THR A 395 -0.46 14.02 -6.51
C THR A 395 -0.21 15.17 -5.53
N GLY A 396 -1.24 15.57 -4.77
CA GLY A 396 -1.16 16.70 -3.84
C GLY A 396 -1.10 18.05 -4.55
N CYS A 397 -1.73 18.18 -5.72
CA CYS A 397 -1.77 19.41 -6.53
C CYS A 397 -2.75 20.49 -6.02
N THR A 398 -3.52 20.23 -4.96
CA THR A 398 -4.45 21.18 -4.32
C THR A 398 -5.68 21.57 -5.18
N ALA A 399 -5.83 21.10 -6.42
CA ALA A 399 -6.98 21.41 -7.29
C ALA A 399 -8.35 21.20 -6.62
N CYS A 400 -8.53 20.07 -5.91
CA CYS A 400 -9.76 19.75 -5.18
C CYS A 400 -10.08 20.74 -4.06
N ALA A 401 -9.06 21.20 -3.31
CA ALA A 401 -9.22 22.20 -2.27
C ALA A 401 -9.51 23.58 -2.87
N SER A 402 -8.79 23.97 -3.93
CA SER A 402 -8.96 25.26 -4.61
C SER A 402 -10.34 25.44 -5.21
N VAL A 403 -10.91 24.40 -5.86
CA VAL A 403 -12.23 24.47 -6.49
C VAL A 403 -13.40 24.44 -5.49
N CYS A 404 -13.16 24.03 -4.25
CA CYS A 404 -14.21 23.87 -3.26
C CYS A 404 -14.82 25.25 -2.91
N PRO A 405 -16.12 25.49 -3.19
CA PRO A 405 -16.73 26.81 -2.99
C PRO A 405 -16.96 27.18 -1.53
N VAL A 406 -17.00 26.17 -0.65
CA VAL A 406 -17.26 26.31 0.79
C VAL A 406 -16.01 25.97 1.63
N SER A 407 -14.85 25.84 0.99
CA SER A 407 -13.58 25.50 1.66
C SER A 407 -13.63 24.26 2.57
N ALA A 408 -14.51 23.30 2.26
CA ALA A 408 -14.66 22.06 3.01
C ALA A 408 -13.52 21.05 2.79
N ILE A 409 -12.51 21.37 1.99
CA ILE A 409 -11.35 20.51 1.75
C ILE A 409 -10.09 21.25 2.15
N THR A 410 -9.35 20.69 3.11
CA THR A 410 -8.05 21.19 3.58
C THR A 410 -6.95 20.22 3.19
N MET A 411 -5.79 20.73 2.79
CA MET A 411 -4.63 19.91 2.50
C MET A 411 -3.82 19.68 3.79
N VAL A 412 -3.84 18.45 4.32
CA VAL A 412 -3.19 18.08 5.58
C VAL A 412 -2.04 17.09 5.34
N PRO A 413 -0.91 17.20 6.05
CA PRO A 413 0.19 16.26 5.89
C PRO A 413 -0.19 14.88 6.44
N ASP A 414 0.13 13.82 5.69
CA ASP A 414 0.10 12.44 6.19
C ASP A 414 1.36 12.13 7.04
N HIS A 415 1.45 10.89 7.52
CA HIS A 415 2.59 10.41 8.33
C HIS A 415 3.94 10.45 7.58
N GLU A 416 3.93 10.52 6.25
CA GLU A 416 5.13 10.71 5.43
C GLU A 416 5.38 12.19 5.11
N GLY A 417 4.55 13.09 5.65
CA GLY A 417 4.59 14.52 5.44
C GLY A 417 4.01 14.99 4.10
N PHE A 418 3.41 14.11 3.31
CA PHE A 418 2.78 14.47 2.04
C PHE A 418 1.41 15.08 2.28
N LEU A 419 1.11 16.22 1.65
CA LEU A 419 -0.21 16.83 1.75
C LEU A 419 -1.28 15.98 1.03
N ARG A 420 -2.37 15.72 1.75
CA ARG A 420 -3.56 14.95 1.36
C ARG A 420 -4.82 15.79 1.59
N PRO A 421 -5.84 15.67 0.73
CA PRO A 421 -7.12 16.33 0.99
C PRO A 421 -7.86 15.65 2.14
N ALA A 422 -8.26 16.43 3.13
CA ALA A 422 -9.20 16.06 4.18
C ALA A 422 -10.50 16.84 3.99
N VAL A 423 -11.63 16.14 3.96
CA VAL A 423 -12.97 16.73 3.78
C VAL A 423 -13.60 16.94 5.14
N SER A 424 -14.17 18.12 5.38
CA SER A 424 -14.92 18.44 6.60
C SER A 424 -16.43 18.31 6.40
N GLU A 425 -17.18 18.33 7.51
CA GLU A 425 -18.65 18.33 7.53
C GLU A 425 -19.28 19.55 6.83
N ALA A 426 -18.50 20.60 6.52
CA ALA A 426 -18.97 21.74 5.74
C ALA A 426 -19.22 21.40 4.25
N CYS A 427 -18.92 20.17 3.82
CA CYS A 427 -19.07 19.75 2.43
C CYS A 427 -20.54 19.74 2.00
N ILE A 428 -20.88 20.62 1.05
CA ILE A 428 -22.21 20.69 0.43
C ILE A 428 -22.42 19.67 -0.71
N LEU A 429 -21.52 18.69 -0.87
CA LEU A 429 -21.57 17.65 -1.91
C LEU A 429 -21.76 18.17 -3.35
N CYS A 430 -21.21 19.35 -3.69
CA CYS A 430 -21.28 19.90 -5.05
C CYS A 430 -20.45 19.12 -6.09
N ARG A 431 -19.63 18.15 -5.65
CA ARG A 431 -18.78 17.25 -6.46
C ARG A 431 -17.77 17.89 -7.42
N LYS A 432 -17.60 19.22 -7.39
CA LYS A 432 -16.60 19.94 -8.20
C LYS A 432 -15.17 19.39 -8.01
N CYS A 433 -14.83 18.98 -6.78
CA CYS A 433 -13.54 18.39 -6.45
C CYS A 433 -13.25 17.07 -7.19
N GLU A 434 -14.29 16.33 -7.56
CA GLU A 434 -14.17 15.08 -8.33
C GLU A 434 -13.79 15.40 -9.78
N GLY A 435 -14.49 16.38 -10.39
CA GLY A 435 -14.25 16.79 -11.78
C GLY A 435 -12.85 17.37 -12.03
N VAL A 436 -12.31 18.13 -11.08
CA VAL A 436 -10.97 18.73 -11.24
C VAL A 436 -9.82 17.80 -10.87
N CYS A 437 -10.08 16.62 -10.31
CA CYS A 437 -9.03 15.74 -9.79
C CYS A 437 -8.24 15.08 -10.94
N PRO A 438 -6.93 15.35 -11.09
CA PRO A 438 -6.13 14.63 -12.07
C PRO A 438 -6.10 13.13 -11.81
N GLY A 439 -6.18 12.70 -10.55
CA GLY A 439 -6.14 11.28 -10.19
C GLY A 439 -7.34 10.47 -10.70
N LEU A 440 -8.48 11.10 -10.94
CA LEU A 440 -9.73 10.43 -11.33
C LEU A 440 -9.97 10.41 -12.83
N HIS A 441 -9.29 11.28 -13.58
CA HIS A 441 -9.60 11.54 -14.99
C HIS A 441 -8.33 11.50 -15.84
N PRO A 442 -8.39 11.03 -17.10
CA PRO A 442 -7.25 11.12 -18.02
C PRO A 442 -6.87 12.57 -18.29
N GLN A 443 -5.62 12.82 -18.69
CA GLN A 443 -5.17 14.16 -19.08
C GLN A 443 -5.97 14.63 -20.31
N PRO A 444 -6.57 15.83 -20.29
CA PRO A 444 -7.27 16.34 -21.46
C PRO A 444 -6.27 16.74 -22.54
N GLN A 445 -6.62 16.49 -23.81
CA GLN A 445 -5.90 17.11 -24.92
C GLN A 445 -6.20 18.60 -24.95
N ARG A 446 -5.16 19.42 -25.08
CA ARG A 446 -5.29 20.88 -25.14
C ARG A 446 -5.12 21.35 -26.60
N PRO A 447 -5.97 22.26 -27.10
CA PRO A 447 -5.79 22.84 -28.42
C PRO A 447 -4.42 23.50 -28.56
N GLY A 448 -3.76 23.31 -29.70
CA GLY A 448 -2.44 23.87 -29.96
C GLY A 448 -1.30 23.22 -29.16
N HIS A 449 -1.57 22.15 -28.40
CA HIS A 449 -0.52 21.32 -27.79
C HIS A 449 -0.14 20.14 -28.69
N ALA A 450 1.16 19.89 -28.83
CA ALA A 450 1.71 18.76 -29.58
C ALA A 450 2.91 18.16 -28.87
N GLN A 451 3.20 16.89 -29.16
CA GLN A 451 4.43 16.27 -28.67
C GLN A 451 5.65 16.86 -29.41
N PRO A 452 6.68 17.31 -28.68
CA PRO A 452 7.85 17.93 -29.28
C PRO A 452 8.67 16.90 -30.08
N GLN A 453 9.04 17.26 -31.30
CA GLN A 453 9.99 16.48 -32.12
C GLN A 453 11.44 16.90 -31.86
N GLU A 454 11.63 18.09 -31.31
CA GLU A 454 12.93 18.71 -31.06
C GLU A 454 13.10 19.05 -29.58
N ALA A 455 14.35 19.08 -29.16
CA ALA A 455 14.79 19.50 -27.85
C ALA A 455 15.80 20.64 -28.00
N HIS A 456 15.62 21.73 -27.26
CA HIS A 456 16.55 22.86 -27.29
C HIS A 456 17.49 22.77 -26.10
N ALA A 457 18.79 22.74 -26.38
CA ALA A 457 19.84 22.92 -25.40
C ALA A 457 20.06 24.42 -25.18
N VAL A 458 19.65 24.95 -24.03
CA VAL A 458 19.58 26.39 -23.79
C VAL A 458 20.45 26.82 -22.61
N TRP A 459 21.10 27.97 -22.74
CA TRP A 459 21.83 28.63 -21.66
C TRP A 459 21.58 30.13 -21.69
N SER A 460 21.26 30.71 -20.53
CA SER A 460 21.06 32.15 -20.42
C SER A 460 22.33 32.92 -20.78
N ALA A 461 22.17 34.06 -21.45
CA ALA A 461 23.22 35.04 -21.67
C ALA A 461 23.63 35.75 -20.37
N GLY A 462 22.75 35.78 -19.35
CA GLY A 462 23.05 36.31 -18.03
C GLY A 462 23.84 35.31 -17.20
N GLU A 463 25.14 35.53 -17.03
CA GLU A 463 26.02 34.58 -16.33
C GLU A 463 25.67 34.44 -14.84
N ALA A 464 25.43 35.54 -14.13
CA ALA A 464 25.08 35.50 -12.71
C ALA A 464 23.78 34.71 -12.45
N GLU A 465 22.72 35.00 -13.20
CA GLU A 465 21.45 34.26 -13.06
C GLU A 465 21.57 32.80 -13.50
N ARG A 466 22.42 32.51 -14.50
CA ARG A 466 22.73 31.14 -14.89
C ARG A 466 23.37 30.43 -13.71
N MET A 467 24.38 31.00 -13.07
CA MET A 467 25.07 30.39 -11.91
C MET A 467 24.18 30.19 -10.69
N GLU A 468 23.22 31.08 -10.43
CA GLU A 468 22.21 30.93 -9.39
C GLU A 468 21.13 29.89 -9.71
N SER A 469 21.00 29.51 -10.99
CA SER A 469 20.04 28.50 -11.45
C SER A 469 20.63 27.09 -11.37
N SER A 470 19.77 26.08 -11.22
CA SER A 470 20.24 24.67 -11.16
C SER A 470 20.81 24.13 -12.47
N SER A 471 20.55 24.80 -13.59
CA SER A 471 20.89 24.35 -14.93
C SER A 471 21.33 25.55 -15.80
N GLY A 472 20.96 25.58 -17.07
CA GLY A 472 21.23 26.69 -18.01
C GLY A 472 20.47 27.99 -17.75
N GLY A 473 19.49 28.02 -16.85
CA GLY A 473 18.86 29.27 -16.38
C GLY A 473 17.66 29.75 -17.19
N PHE A 474 17.07 28.91 -18.05
CA PHE A 474 15.96 29.33 -18.92
C PHE A 474 14.68 29.74 -18.15
N PHE A 475 14.40 29.15 -16.99
CA PHE A 475 13.31 29.63 -16.11
C PHE A 475 13.48 31.12 -15.74
N SER A 476 14.72 31.55 -15.42
CA SER A 476 15.00 32.95 -15.07
C SER A 476 14.76 33.89 -16.26
N VAL A 477 15.06 33.44 -17.49
CA VAL A 477 14.80 34.20 -18.71
C VAL A 477 13.29 34.43 -18.89
N LEU A 478 12.47 33.37 -18.80
CA LEU A 478 11.01 33.47 -18.89
C LEU A 478 10.43 34.36 -17.79
N ALA A 479 10.90 34.17 -16.56
CA ALA A 479 10.42 34.91 -15.41
C ALA A 479 10.73 36.41 -15.51
N ARG A 480 11.96 36.75 -15.93
CA ARG A 480 12.36 38.15 -16.14
C ARG A 480 11.51 38.83 -17.21
N ASP A 481 11.28 38.18 -18.34
CA ASP A 481 10.42 38.71 -19.40
C ASP A 481 8.97 38.93 -18.93
N THR A 482 8.42 37.96 -18.19
CA THR A 482 7.08 38.08 -17.60
C THR A 482 7.00 39.30 -16.67
N LEU A 483 7.99 39.49 -15.79
CA LEU A 483 8.04 40.64 -14.88
C LEU A 483 8.23 41.97 -15.62
N ALA A 484 9.07 41.99 -16.67
CA ALA A 484 9.28 43.19 -17.50
C ALA A 484 8.01 43.63 -18.23
N ARG A 485 7.09 42.70 -18.48
CA ARG A 485 5.75 42.96 -19.06
C ARG A 485 4.68 43.28 -18.00
N GLY A 486 5.07 43.50 -16.75
CA GLY A 486 4.15 43.78 -15.64
C GLY A 486 3.38 42.56 -15.12
N GLY A 487 3.80 41.35 -15.50
CA GLY A 487 3.19 40.10 -15.07
C GLY A 487 3.64 39.62 -13.68
N VAL A 488 3.17 38.42 -13.30
CA VAL A 488 3.46 37.78 -12.01
C VAL A 488 3.99 36.36 -12.23
N VAL A 489 5.03 35.99 -11.50
CA VAL A 489 5.65 34.66 -11.59
C VAL A 489 5.31 33.85 -10.34
N PHE A 490 4.70 32.69 -10.51
CA PHE A 490 4.48 31.72 -9.43
C PHE A 490 5.48 30.56 -9.55
N GLY A 491 6.07 30.16 -8.44
CA GLY A 491 6.97 29.02 -8.39
C GLY A 491 7.33 28.59 -6.98
N ALA A 492 8.12 27.53 -6.85
CA ALA A 492 8.50 26.95 -5.57
C ALA A 492 9.69 27.68 -4.91
N ALA A 493 9.50 28.15 -3.67
CA ALA A 493 10.52 28.65 -2.76
C ALA A 493 10.74 27.67 -1.58
N LEU A 494 11.95 27.66 -1.01
CA LEU A 494 12.28 26.89 0.18
C LEU A 494 12.42 27.83 1.38
N GLU A 495 11.45 27.77 2.28
CA GLU A 495 11.40 28.55 3.51
C GLU A 495 12.19 27.87 4.63
N HIS A 496 13.04 28.63 5.32
CA HIS A 496 13.83 28.19 6.49
C HIS A 496 14.56 26.86 6.27
N GLY A 497 15.00 26.61 5.02
CA GLY A 497 15.70 25.40 4.61
C GLY A 497 14.90 24.09 4.62
N ARG A 498 13.62 24.09 5.05
CA ARG A 498 12.90 22.84 5.37
C ARG A 498 11.49 22.71 4.77
N THR A 499 10.83 23.80 4.40
CA THR A 499 9.45 23.78 3.88
C THR A 499 9.41 24.39 2.48
N VAL A 500 8.92 23.65 1.50
CA VAL A 500 8.75 24.17 0.14
C VAL A 500 7.35 24.75 -0.02
N ARG A 501 7.21 25.97 -0.51
CA ARG A 501 5.93 26.64 -0.81
C ARG A 501 5.92 27.22 -2.21
N HIS A 502 4.76 27.24 -2.86
CA HIS A 502 4.57 28.12 -4.02
C HIS A 502 4.29 29.54 -3.54
N ILE A 503 5.02 30.50 -4.10
CA ILE A 503 4.86 31.93 -3.82
C ILE A 503 4.78 32.73 -5.12
N ALA A 504 4.24 33.94 -5.05
CA ALA A 504 4.21 34.90 -6.15
C ALA A 504 5.41 35.85 -6.07
N ALA A 505 6.09 36.06 -7.20
CA ALA A 505 7.11 37.07 -7.39
C ALA A 505 6.59 38.16 -8.33
N ARG A 506 6.74 39.42 -7.90
CA ARG A 506 6.35 40.63 -8.65
C ARG A 506 7.54 41.54 -8.98
N THR A 507 8.72 41.22 -8.43
CA THR A 507 9.96 41.97 -8.60
C THR A 507 11.11 41.00 -8.83
N GLY A 508 12.23 41.50 -9.36
CA GLY A 508 13.44 40.70 -9.55
C GLY A 508 14.01 40.14 -8.23
N GLU A 509 13.88 40.88 -7.12
CA GLU A 509 14.30 40.42 -5.79
C GLU A 509 13.43 39.25 -5.31
N ALA A 510 12.10 39.37 -5.44
CA ALA A 510 11.16 38.32 -5.07
C ALA A 510 11.28 37.06 -5.95
N LEU A 511 11.95 37.14 -7.11
CA LEU A 511 12.21 36.01 -8.00
C LEU A 511 13.34 35.09 -7.48
N SER A 512 14.32 35.64 -6.75
CA SER A 512 15.52 34.89 -6.31
C SER A 512 15.18 33.59 -5.55
N PRO A 513 14.23 33.57 -4.59
CA PRO A 513 13.83 32.34 -3.90
C PRO A 513 13.24 31.26 -4.80
N LEU A 514 12.72 31.62 -5.99
CA LEU A 514 12.13 30.67 -6.94
C LEU A 514 13.19 29.92 -7.75
N ARG A 515 14.43 30.43 -7.83
CA ARG A 515 15.53 29.77 -8.55
C ARG A 515 16.01 28.51 -7.85
N GLY A 516 16.55 27.60 -8.66
CA GLY A 516 17.14 26.35 -8.19
C GLY A 516 16.12 25.27 -7.81
N SER A 517 16.60 24.02 -7.74
CA SER A 517 15.78 22.83 -7.45
C SER A 517 15.46 22.70 -5.95
N LYS A 518 14.21 22.33 -5.66
CA LYS A 518 13.74 21.98 -4.31
C LYS A 518 13.22 20.55 -4.34
N TYR A 519 13.91 19.64 -3.66
CA TYR A 519 13.58 18.22 -3.67
C TYR A 519 12.62 17.84 -2.53
N ALA A 520 11.42 18.42 -2.52
CA ALA A 520 10.31 18.00 -1.66
C ALA A 520 8.98 18.50 -2.26
N GLN A 521 7.84 17.96 -1.78
CA GLN A 521 6.53 18.51 -2.16
C GLN A 521 6.43 19.98 -1.74
N SER A 522 6.01 20.84 -2.67
CA SER A 522 5.63 22.21 -2.35
C SER A 522 4.18 22.29 -1.88
N ASP A 523 3.93 23.07 -0.83
CA ASP A 523 2.59 23.52 -0.46
C ASP A 523 2.12 24.63 -1.42
N LEU A 524 0.96 24.46 -2.04
CA LEU A 524 0.40 25.46 -2.97
C LEU A 524 -0.52 26.47 -2.28
N GLY A 525 -1.02 26.21 -1.06
CA GLY A 525 -1.99 27.10 -0.41
C GLY A 525 -3.14 27.51 -1.34
N ASP A 526 -3.34 28.82 -1.48
CA ASP A 526 -4.33 29.46 -2.34
C ASP A 526 -3.79 29.90 -3.71
N THR A 527 -2.58 29.48 -4.09
CA THR A 527 -1.88 29.88 -5.33
C THR A 527 -2.78 29.80 -6.56
N PHE A 528 -3.54 28.72 -6.74
CA PHE A 528 -4.42 28.57 -7.91
C PHE A 528 -5.50 29.65 -7.98
N ARG A 529 -6.08 30.03 -6.84
CA ARG A 529 -7.08 31.10 -6.77
C ARG A 529 -6.45 32.45 -7.12
N GLN A 530 -5.26 32.73 -6.58
CA GLN A 530 -4.51 33.95 -6.92
C GLN A 530 -4.20 34.03 -8.42
N VAL A 531 -3.74 32.93 -9.02
CA VAL A 531 -3.50 32.83 -10.47
C VAL A 531 -4.78 33.17 -11.24
N LYS A 532 -5.91 32.53 -10.90
CA LYS A 532 -7.19 32.80 -11.59
C LYS A 532 -7.59 34.27 -11.49
N THR A 533 -7.53 34.87 -10.30
CA THR A 533 -7.86 36.29 -10.10
C THR A 533 -7.00 37.21 -10.97
N LEU A 534 -5.69 36.95 -11.04
CA LEU A 534 -4.78 37.75 -11.86
C LEU A 534 -5.08 37.61 -13.35
N LEU A 535 -5.35 36.37 -13.80
CA LEU A 535 -5.68 36.10 -15.19
C LEU A 535 -7.00 36.76 -15.60
N GLU A 536 -8.01 36.73 -14.74
CA GLU A 536 -9.31 37.39 -14.95
C GLU A 536 -9.21 38.92 -14.98
N ASN A 537 -8.21 39.48 -14.28
CA ASN A 537 -7.87 40.90 -14.33
C ASN A 537 -6.93 41.27 -15.51
N GLY A 538 -6.69 40.34 -16.45
CA GLY A 538 -5.85 40.59 -17.63
C GLY A 538 -4.34 40.64 -17.34
N THR A 539 -3.89 40.29 -16.13
CA THR A 539 -2.45 40.26 -15.80
C THR A 539 -1.78 39.04 -16.43
N GLU A 540 -0.58 39.20 -16.98
CA GLU A 540 0.22 38.07 -17.47
C GLU A 540 0.73 37.24 -16.28
N VAL A 541 0.63 35.91 -16.38
CA VAL A 541 1.08 34.99 -15.34
C VAL A 541 2.00 33.93 -15.94
N LEU A 542 3.17 33.75 -15.31
CA LEU A 542 4.02 32.58 -15.49
C LEU A 542 3.86 31.65 -14.29
N PHE A 543 3.34 30.44 -14.49
CA PHE A 543 3.25 29.43 -13.45
C PHE A 543 4.28 28.31 -13.69
N SER A 544 5.20 28.13 -12.75
CA SER A 544 6.22 27.07 -12.79
C SER A 544 6.01 26.06 -11.67
N GLY A 545 5.79 24.80 -12.03
CA GLY A 545 5.54 23.72 -11.08
C GLY A 545 5.93 22.35 -11.63
N LEU A 546 5.45 21.29 -10.99
CA LEU A 546 5.54 19.93 -11.56
C LEU A 546 4.39 19.70 -12.55
N ALA A 547 4.55 18.75 -13.48
CA ALA A 547 3.51 18.43 -14.47
C ALA A 547 2.14 18.13 -13.81
N CYS A 548 2.15 17.41 -12.69
CA CYS A 548 0.94 17.12 -11.92
C CYS A 548 0.30 18.34 -11.24
N GLN A 549 1.07 19.39 -10.98
CA GLN A 549 0.57 20.67 -10.46
C GLN A 549 0.03 21.54 -11.60
N VAL A 550 0.70 21.55 -12.76
CA VAL A 550 0.21 22.24 -13.97
C VAL A 550 -1.12 21.65 -14.45
N ASP A 551 -1.26 20.33 -14.54
CA ASP A 551 -2.55 19.70 -14.87
C ASP A 551 -3.62 20.04 -13.82
N GLY A 552 -3.26 20.04 -12.53
CA GLY A 552 -4.15 20.50 -11.46
C GLY A 552 -4.63 21.94 -11.63
N LEU A 553 -3.74 22.86 -12.02
CA LEU A 553 -4.06 24.27 -12.28
C LEU A 553 -5.00 24.38 -13.48
N ASN A 554 -4.65 23.74 -14.61
CA ASN A 554 -5.43 23.80 -15.85
C ASN A 554 -6.87 23.30 -15.63
N ARG A 555 -7.04 22.19 -14.88
CA ARG A 555 -8.37 21.67 -14.52
C ARG A 555 -9.15 22.58 -13.58
N PHE A 556 -8.47 23.20 -12.62
CA PHE A 556 -9.09 24.17 -11.73
C PHE A 556 -9.59 25.41 -12.50
N LEU A 557 -8.80 25.89 -13.46
CA LEU A 557 -9.15 27.02 -14.33
C LEU A 557 -10.32 26.68 -15.26
N GLY A 558 -10.37 25.44 -15.76
CA GLY A 558 -11.47 24.92 -16.59
C GLY A 558 -11.54 25.49 -18.01
N ARG A 559 -10.58 26.36 -18.39
CA ARG A 559 -10.41 26.94 -19.73
C ARG A 559 -8.97 27.38 -19.93
N ASP A 560 -8.57 27.54 -21.19
CA ASP A 560 -7.28 28.12 -21.54
C ASP A 560 -7.29 29.65 -21.42
N TYR A 561 -6.17 30.21 -20.98
CA TYR A 561 -5.96 31.66 -20.87
C TYR A 561 -4.78 32.08 -21.77
N PRO A 562 -4.94 33.13 -22.61
CA PRO A 562 -3.86 33.61 -23.48
C PRO A 562 -2.73 34.26 -22.68
N ASN A 563 -3.06 34.89 -21.56
CA ASN A 563 -2.15 35.55 -20.61
C ASN A 563 -1.57 34.59 -19.55
N LEU A 564 -1.73 33.28 -19.71
CA LEU A 564 -1.08 32.27 -18.86
C LEU A 564 -0.01 31.53 -19.66
N LEU A 565 1.20 31.48 -19.10
CA LEU A 565 2.27 30.59 -19.54
C LEU A 565 2.62 29.61 -18.42
N THR A 566 2.76 28.33 -18.77
CA THR A 566 3.02 27.26 -17.81
C THR A 566 4.35 26.55 -18.08
N VAL A 567 5.09 26.27 -17.02
CA VAL A 567 6.35 25.55 -17.03
C VAL A 567 6.22 24.33 -16.14
N ASP A 568 6.53 23.15 -16.68
CA ASP A 568 6.81 21.96 -15.89
C ASP A 568 8.27 21.50 -15.98
N LEU A 569 8.61 20.47 -15.19
CA LEU A 569 9.95 19.95 -15.06
C LEU A 569 10.04 18.47 -15.41
N VAL A 570 11.18 18.07 -15.97
CA VAL A 570 11.61 16.67 -16.00
C VAL A 570 11.81 16.20 -14.55
N CYS A 571 10.82 15.46 -14.03
CA CYS A 571 10.73 15.12 -12.62
C CYS A 571 11.06 13.63 -12.37
N HIS A 572 11.98 13.37 -11.44
CA HIS A 572 12.32 12.01 -11.00
C HIS A 572 11.29 11.39 -10.03
N GLY A 573 10.45 12.24 -9.43
CA GLY A 573 9.50 11.90 -8.38
C GLY A 573 9.64 12.85 -7.19
N VAL A 574 8.56 13.02 -6.42
CA VAL A 574 8.47 14.01 -5.34
C VAL A 574 8.91 13.39 -4.01
N PRO A 575 9.98 13.88 -3.37
CA PRO A 575 10.40 13.38 -2.06
C PRO A 575 9.50 13.80 -0.92
N SER A 576 9.49 13.00 0.14
CA SER A 576 8.77 13.24 1.40
C SER A 576 9.22 14.53 2.10
N PRO A 577 8.29 15.45 2.42
CA PRO A 577 8.57 16.60 3.27
C PRO A 577 9.01 16.22 4.69
N ALA A 578 8.49 15.12 5.27
CA ALA A 578 8.92 14.65 6.58
C ALA A 578 10.39 14.22 6.58
N VAL A 579 10.85 13.56 5.51
CA VAL A 579 12.26 13.18 5.36
C VAL A 579 13.16 14.40 5.19
N LEU A 580 12.73 15.41 4.42
CA LEU A 580 13.50 16.66 4.31
C LEU A 580 13.65 17.34 5.67
N ARG A 581 12.56 17.48 6.44
CA ARG A 581 12.60 18.04 7.79
C ARG A 581 13.54 17.26 8.70
N GLY A 582 13.40 15.94 8.76
CA GLY A 582 14.27 15.09 9.57
C GLY A 582 15.75 15.15 9.18
N PHE A 583 16.05 15.32 7.89
CA PHE A 583 17.42 15.55 7.40
C PHE A 583 17.99 16.89 7.88
N VAL A 584 17.22 17.97 7.76
CA VAL A 584 17.64 19.31 8.21
C VAL A 584 17.83 19.33 9.72
N GLU A 585 16.89 18.76 10.48
CA GLU A 585 16.99 18.68 11.95
C GLU A 585 18.19 17.85 12.43
N ASP A 586 18.52 16.76 11.72
CA ASP A 586 19.74 15.98 12.00
C ASP A 586 21.01 16.78 11.70
N LEU A 587 21.03 17.55 10.60
CA LEU A 587 22.15 18.43 10.27
C LEU A 587 22.33 19.55 11.31
N GLU A 588 21.24 20.19 11.72
CA GLU A 588 21.23 21.21 12.78
C GLU A 588 21.74 20.65 14.11
N ARG A 589 21.30 19.45 14.49
CA ARG A 589 21.78 18.77 15.70
C ARG A 589 23.28 18.46 15.64
N GLN A 590 23.78 17.98 14.51
CA GLN A 590 25.22 17.69 14.34
C GLN A 590 26.09 18.95 14.39
N ARG A 591 25.55 20.08 13.94
CA ARG A 591 26.25 21.36 13.87
C ARG A 591 26.03 22.24 15.10
N GLY A 592 25.00 21.97 15.89
CA GLY A 592 24.58 22.79 17.04
C GLY A 592 24.03 24.16 16.65
N LYS A 593 23.60 24.35 15.39
CA LYS A 593 23.18 25.64 14.83
C LYS A 593 22.00 25.47 13.86
N PRO A 594 21.04 26.43 13.81
CA PRO A 594 19.96 26.41 12.84
C PRO A 594 20.44 26.65 11.40
N VAL A 595 19.81 25.96 10.44
CA VAL A 595 19.97 26.17 9.01
C VAL A 595 19.10 27.34 8.57
N THR A 596 19.69 28.32 7.90
CA THR A 596 18.98 29.50 7.36
C THR A 596 18.66 29.33 5.88
N ARG A 597 19.51 28.62 5.13
CA ARG A 597 19.33 28.40 3.69
C ARG A 597 19.86 27.03 3.27
N LEU A 598 19.15 26.37 2.35
CA LEU A 598 19.55 25.07 1.78
C LEU A 598 19.48 25.13 0.25
N ARG A 599 20.53 24.67 -0.43
CA ARG A 599 20.65 24.63 -1.91
C ARG A 599 21.03 23.24 -2.37
N PHE A 600 20.19 22.59 -3.17
CA PHE A 600 20.40 21.19 -3.59
C PHE A 600 21.32 20.96 -4.78
N ARG A 601 21.48 21.97 -5.63
CA ARG A 601 22.34 21.92 -6.82
C ARG A 601 23.20 23.16 -6.89
N ASP A 602 23.95 23.39 -5.82
CA ASP A 602 24.93 24.46 -5.77
C ASP A 602 26.05 24.16 -6.78
N LYS A 603 26.32 25.14 -7.65
CA LYS A 603 27.29 25.04 -8.75
C LYS A 603 28.65 25.65 -8.40
N ALA A 604 28.89 26.03 -7.14
CA ALA A 604 30.18 26.54 -6.68
C ALA A 604 31.37 25.60 -7.00
N LYS A 605 31.12 24.30 -7.20
CA LYS A 605 32.11 23.29 -7.59
C LYS A 605 31.77 22.60 -8.93
N GLY A 606 31.08 23.30 -9.83
CA GLY A 606 30.67 22.80 -11.16
C GLY A 606 29.26 22.22 -11.21
N TRP A 607 28.63 22.25 -12.38
CA TRP A 607 27.25 21.79 -12.59
C TRP A 607 27.10 20.27 -12.55
N LYS A 608 28.06 19.51 -13.11
CA LYS A 608 27.97 18.04 -13.16
C LYS A 608 28.07 17.39 -11.79
N THR A 609 28.83 17.99 -10.89
CA THR A 609 29.04 17.55 -9.50
C THR A 609 28.22 18.39 -8.54
N ALA A 610 26.91 18.48 -8.76
CA ALA A 610 26.01 19.28 -7.93
C ALA A 610 26.18 19.02 -6.41
N HIS A 611 26.41 20.10 -5.66
CA HIS A 611 26.54 20.07 -4.21
C HIS A 611 25.21 20.37 -3.51
N LEU A 612 24.97 19.70 -2.38
CA LEU A 612 24.00 20.11 -1.38
C LEU A 612 24.73 21.01 -0.39
N THR A 613 24.30 22.27 -0.29
CA THR A 613 24.91 23.27 0.58
C THR A 613 23.89 23.81 1.57
N ALA A 614 24.27 23.91 2.84
CA ALA A 614 23.49 24.52 3.91
C ALA A 614 24.27 25.70 4.52
N ASP A 615 23.62 26.85 4.65
CA ASP A 615 24.13 27.99 5.42
C ASP A 615 23.49 27.99 6.81
N PHE A 616 24.26 28.34 7.83
CA PHE A 616 23.83 28.36 9.23
C PHE A 616 23.69 29.78 9.76
N ALA A 617 22.98 29.93 10.88
CA ALA A 617 22.71 31.22 11.51
C ALA A 617 23.98 31.95 11.99
N ASP A 618 25.10 31.24 12.20
CA ASP A 618 26.39 31.83 12.58
C ASP A 618 27.27 32.21 11.37
N GLY A 619 26.73 32.11 10.16
CA GLY A 619 27.45 32.38 8.90
C GLY A 619 28.32 31.23 8.42
N SER A 620 28.43 30.12 9.17
CA SER A 620 29.13 28.94 8.70
C SER A 620 28.38 28.22 7.58
N GLN A 621 29.09 27.40 6.81
CA GLN A 621 28.52 26.67 5.68
C GLN A 621 28.95 25.20 5.71
N TRP A 622 27.99 24.32 5.38
CA TRP A 622 28.25 22.91 5.10
C TRP A 622 27.96 22.62 3.63
N THR A 623 28.85 21.87 2.98
CA THR A 623 28.64 21.45 1.59
C THR A 623 29.16 20.03 1.37
N GLU A 624 28.41 19.24 0.59
CA GLU A 624 28.77 17.87 0.20
C GLU A 624 28.15 17.56 -1.17
N VAL A 625 28.75 16.64 -1.94
CA VAL A 625 28.17 16.20 -3.21
C VAL A 625 26.78 15.62 -2.93
N LEU A 626 25.74 16.08 -3.64
CA LEU A 626 24.34 15.75 -3.34
C LEU A 626 24.13 14.25 -3.08
N TYR A 627 24.57 13.39 -4.01
CA TYR A 627 24.39 11.94 -3.91
C TYR A 627 25.35 11.22 -2.94
N ARG A 628 26.24 11.96 -2.26
CA ARG A 628 27.02 11.47 -1.10
C ARG A 628 26.39 11.82 0.24
N THR A 629 25.32 12.60 0.25
CA THR A 629 24.51 12.85 1.45
C THR A 629 23.53 11.70 1.68
N THR A 630 23.03 11.51 2.91
CA THR A 630 22.00 10.49 3.19
C THR A 630 20.71 10.82 2.43
N PHE A 631 20.32 12.10 2.39
CA PHE A 631 19.18 12.57 1.60
C PHE A 631 19.34 12.23 0.11
N GLY A 632 20.43 12.66 -0.53
CA GLY A 632 20.63 12.42 -1.96
C GLY A 632 20.71 10.93 -2.32
N ARG A 633 21.33 10.09 -1.48
CA ARG A 633 21.31 8.62 -1.68
C ARG A 633 19.89 8.06 -1.64
N GLY A 634 19.11 8.42 -0.63
CA GLY A 634 17.74 7.94 -0.50
C GLY A 634 16.84 8.42 -1.65
N PHE A 635 17.06 9.65 -2.12
CA PHE A 635 16.38 10.18 -3.31
C PHE A 635 16.74 9.38 -4.57
N GLY A 636 18.03 9.12 -4.81
CA GLY A 636 18.50 8.30 -5.93
C GLY A 636 18.02 6.85 -5.88
N MET A 637 17.81 6.30 -4.68
CA MET A 637 17.23 4.96 -4.47
C MET A 637 15.70 4.91 -4.59
N GLY A 638 15.04 6.06 -4.79
CA GLY A 638 13.58 6.16 -4.79
C GLY A 638 12.94 5.77 -3.44
N LEU A 639 13.67 5.89 -2.34
CA LEU A 639 13.29 5.29 -1.05
C LEU A 639 12.13 6.00 -0.37
N PHE A 640 11.98 7.30 -0.61
CA PHE A 640 10.99 8.16 0.05
C PHE A 640 10.23 9.06 -0.94
N LEU A 641 10.06 8.56 -2.17
CA LEU A 641 9.22 9.24 -3.16
C LEU A 641 7.74 9.04 -2.86
N ARG A 642 6.92 10.01 -3.27
CA ARG A 642 5.46 9.94 -3.19
C ARG A 642 4.97 8.71 -3.97
N PRO A 643 4.02 7.90 -3.43
CA PRO A 643 3.62 6.65 -4.06
C PRO A 643 3.18 6.79 -5.52
N CYS A 644 2.42 7.84 -5.84
CA CYS A 644 1.92 8.08 -7.19
C CYS A 644 3.04 8.30 -8.23
N CYS A 645 4.25 8.69 -7.81
CA CYS A 645 5.38 8.92 -8.71
C CYS A 645 5.90 7.62 -9.35
N ALA A 646 5.65 6.45 -8.72
CA ALA A 646 6.00 5.16 -9.31
C ALA A 646 5.12 4.77 -10.51
N ARG A 647 3.97 5.43 -10.63
CA ARG A 647 3.00 5.27 -11.72
C ARG A 647 2.67 6.63 -12.33
N CYS A 648 3.68 7.52 -12.37
CA CYS A 648 3.50 8.88 -12.82
C CYS A 648 3.01 8.91 -14.28
N ARG A 649 1.81 9.41 -14.50
CA ARG A 649 1.21 9.56 -15.83
C ARG A 649 1.87 10.60 -16.72
N TYR A 650 2.66 11.49 -16.13
CA TYR A 650 3.38 12.55 -16.84
C TYR A 650 4.83 12.17 -17.11
N ALA A 651 5.27 10.94 -16.80
CA ALA A 651 6.64 10.51 -17.06
C ALA A 651 6.79 10.03 -18.52
N ASN A 652 6.43 10.90 -19.46
CA ASN A 652 6.46 10.71 -20.92
C ASN A 652 6.66 12.09 -21.62
N LEU A 653 6.48 12.16 -22.93
CA LEU A 653 6.51 13.39 -23.74
C LEU A 653 5.16 14.12 -23.85
N ASP A 654 4.06 13.50 -23.42
CA ASP A 654 2.73 14.12 -23.37
C ASP A 654 2.60 14.95 -22.07
N ARG A 655 2.81 16.27 -22.19
CA ARG A 655 2.95 17.17 -21.05
C ARG A 655 1.85 18.22 -21.00
N PRO A 656 1.35 18.56 -19.79
CA PRO A 656 0.27 19.53 -19.64
C PRO A 656 0.75 20.99 -19.74
N ALA A 657 2.05 21.25 -19.58
CA ALA A 657 2.64 22.59 -19.59
C ALA A 657 2.95 23.10 -21.00
N ASP A 658 3.10 24.42 -21.15
CA ASP A 658 3.58 25.04 -22.40
C ASP A 658 5.06 24.73 -22.63
N PHE A 659 5.87 24.76 -21.56
CA PHE A 659 7.29 24.41 -21.56
C PHE A 659 7.58 23.26 -20.60
N THR A 660 8.47 22.32 -20.98
CA THR A 660 9.14 21.41 -20.03
C THR A 660 10.61 21.75 -19.94
N LEU A 661 11.11 21.93 -18.72
CA LEU A 661 12.52 22.21 -18.44
C LEU A 661 13.22 21.07 -17.72
N GLY A 662 14.51 20.91 -17.95
CA GLY A 662 15.35 19.95 -17.25
C GLY A 662 16.83 20.27 -17.34
N ASP A 663 17.65 19.43 -16.73
CA ASP A 663 19.08 19.35 -17.04
C ASP A 663 19.24 18.53 -18.33
N PHE A 664 20.02 19.01 -19.31
CA PHE A 664 20.20 18.27 -20.56
C PHE A 664 21.26 17.17 -20.43
N TRP A 665 20.95 16.12 -19.65
CA TRP A 665 21.86 14.99 -19.38
C TRP A 665 22.24 14.17 -20.63
N GLY A 666 21.41 14.18 -21.67
CA GLY A 666 21.62 13.40 -22.89
C GLY A 666 22.52 14.08 -23.91
N LEU A 667 22.85 15.36 -23.69
CA LEU A 667 23.59 16.16 -24.66
C LEU A 667 24.98 15.57 -24.89
N ASP A 668 25.29 15.23 -26.13
CA ASP A 668 26.58 14.61 -26.50
C ASP A 668 27.75 15.39 -25.87
N PRO A 669 28.59 14.77 -25.02
CA PRO A 669 29.73 15.44 -24.39
C PRO A 669 30.74 15.99 -25.40
N LYS A 670 30.77 15.47 -26.63
CA LYS A 670 31.68 15.92 -27.71
C LYS A 670 31.13 17.09 -28.52
N LEU A 671 29.84 17.40 -28.44
CA LEU A 671 29.24 18.51 -29.17
C LEU A 671 29.85 19.84 -28.68
N ALA A 672 30.56 20.54 -29.57
CA ALA A 672 31.09 21.87 -29.27
C ALA A 672 29.93 22.86 -29.10
N LEU A 673 29.92 23.59 -27.99
CA LEU A 673 28.98 24.68 -27.72
C LEU A 673 29.79 25.97 -27.50
N PRO A 674 29.29 27.14 -27.92
CA PRO A 674 29.96 28.42 -27.67
C PRO A 674 29.73 28.90 -26.23
N THR A 675 29.84 27.98 -25.26
CA THR A 675 29.65 28.26 -23.84
C THR A 675 30.31 27.19 -22.97
N ASP A 676 30.66 27.56 -21.75
CA ASP A 676 31.10 26.62 -20.73
C ASP A 676 29.93 25.75 -20.26
N ARG A 677 30.05 24.42 -20.43
CA ARG A 677 29.07 23.43 -20.00
C ARG A 677 29.00 23.29 -18.49
N GLU A 678 30.06 23.59 -17.75
CA GLU A 678 30.07 23.52 -16.28
C GLU A 678 29.25 24.64 -15.62
N LYS A 679 28.87 25.66 -16.39
CA LYS A 679 27.84 26.65 -16.00
C LYS A 679 26.42 26.13 -16.20
N GLY A 680 26.24 24.94 -16.78
CA GLY A 680 24.99 24.20 -16.91
C GLY A 680 24.20 24.48 -18.17
N ILE A 681 23.55 23.45 -18.72
CA ILE A 681 22.75 23.53 -19.96
C ILE A 681 21.35 23.00 -19.68
N SER A 682 20.35 23.83 -19.92
CA SER A 682 18.94 23.46 -19.76
C SER A 682 18.47 22.69 -20.98
N LEU A 683 17.74 21.60 -20.74
CA LEU A 683 16.82 21.03 -21.71
C LEU A 683 15.55 21.88 -21.71
N VAL A 684 15.09 22.28 -22.89
CA VAL A 684 13.82 22.98 -23.10
C VAL A 684 13.02 22.25 -24.17
N LEU A 685 11.80 21.83 -23.82
CA LEU A 685 10.81 21.30 -24.75
C LEU A 685 9.65 22.28 -24.87
N LEU A 686 9.16 22.47 -26.10
CA LEU A 686 8.08 23.38 -26.44
C LEU A 686 6.84 22.56 -26.80
N HIS A 687 5.78 22.67 -26.02
CA HIS A 687 4.57 21.84 -26.21
C HIS A 687 3.43 22.59 -26.88
N SER A 688 3.42 23.93 -26.83
CA SER A 688 2.32 24.73 -27.37
C SER A 688 2.78 25.81 -28.34
N GLU A 689 1.87 26.27 -29.21
CA GLU A 689 2.11 27.43 -30.08
C GLU A 689 2.51 28.69 -29.27
N LYS A 690 1.91 28.90 -28.09
CA LYS A 690 2.29 29.98 -27.17
C LYS A 690 3.74 29.85 -26.71
N ALA A 691 4.18 28.62 -26.42
CA ALA A 691 5.56 28.35 -26.05
C ALA A 691 6.52 28.70 -27.20
N GLN A 692 6.21 28.27 -28.42
CA GLN A 692 7.02 28.54 -29.61
C GLN A 692 7.14 30.05 -29.87
N GLN A 693 6.01 30.79 -29.83
CA GLN A 693 6.00 32.24 -30.01
C GLN A 693 6.82 32.95 -28.92
N ARG A 694 6.65 32.57 -27.66
CA ARG A 694 7.39 33.19 -26.55
C ARG A 694 8.88 32.84 -26.60
N PHE A 695 9.24 31.61 -26.97
CA PHE A 695 10.62 31.18 -27.13
C PHE A 695 11.33 31.99 -28.22
N ALA A 696 10.70 32.14 -29.39
CA ALA A 696 11.23 32.94 -30.50
C ALA A 696 11.36 34.43 -30.14
N ALA A 697 10.37 35.00 -29.45
CA ALA A 697 10.41 36.40 -29.00
C ALA A 697 11.56 36.69 -28.00
N LEU A 698 12.10 35.66 -27.36
CA LEU A 698 13.21 35.75 -26.41
C LEU A 698 14.56 35.41 -27.05
N SER A 699 14.61 35.15 -28.36
CA SER A 699 15.86 34.93 -29.09
C SER A 699 16.85 36.08 -28.82
N GLY A 700 18.11 35.73 -28.53
CA GLY A 700 19.14 36.68 -28.11
C GLY A 700 19.27 36.91 -26.59
N SER A 701 18.27 36.54 -25.77
CA SER A 701 18.41 36.52 -24.31
C SER A 701 19.10 35.26 -23.77
N PHE A 702 19.34 34.27 -24.64
CA PHE A 702 19.97 33.00 -24.36
C PHE A 702 20.69 32.49 -25.63
N GLY A 703 21.64 31.57 -25.46
CA GLY A 703 22.15 30.76 -26.56
C GLY A 703 21.44 29.43 -26.63
N GLU A 704 21.37 28.85 -27.84
CA GLU A 704 20.74 27.55 -28.05
C GLU A 704 21.52 26.62 -28.98
N ALA A 705 21.23 25.32 -28.88
CA ALA A 705 21.48 24.33 -29.92
C ALA A 705 20.28 23.37 -30.01
N VAL A 706 19.68 23.25 -31.20
CA VAL A 706 18.57 22.34 -31.47
C VAL A 706 19.08 20.92 -31.60
N ARG A 707 18.44 19.97 -30.92
CA ARG A 707 18.77 18.54 -30.87
C ARG A 707 17.52 17.70 -31.12
N PRO A 708 17.66 16.46 -31.62
CA PRO A 708 16.54 15.51 -31.68
C PRO A 708 15.99 15.22 -30.28
N VAL A 709 14.66 15.10 -30.13
CA VAL A 709 14.04 14.79 -28.83
C VAL A 709 14.52 13.45 -28.24
N ASP A 710 14.86 12.48 -29.09
CA ASP A 710 15.37 11.17 -28.67
C ASP A 710 16.69 11.28 -27.87
N GLU A 711 17.54 12.26 -28.20
CA GLU A 711 18.75 12.55 -27.42
C GLU A 711 18.40 13.02 -26.01
N ALA A 712 17.38 13.87 -25.87
CA ALA A 712 16.88 14.29 -24.58
C ALA A 712 16.30 13.12 -23.78
N VAL A 713 15.50 12.25 -24.42
CA VAL A 713 14.89 11.06 -23.80
C VAL A 713 15.96 10.08 -23.31
N ALA A 714 17.01 9.83 -24.10
CA ALA A 714 18.10 8.92 -23.75
C ALA A 714 18.82 9.35 -22.45
N GLY A 715 19.05 10.65 -22.27
CA GLY A 715 19.66 11.19 -21.05
C GLY A 715 18.67 11.44 -19.90
N ASN A 716 17.37 11.56 -20.19
CA ASN A 716 16.33 11.87 -19.23
C ASN A 716 15.22 10.79 -19.27
N PRO A 717 15.42 9.63 -18.62
CA PRO A 717 14.47 8.50 -18.69
C PRO A 717 13.04 8.82 -18.23
N ARG A 718 12.84 9.92 -17.49
CA ARG A 718 11.54 10.42 -17.02
C ARG A 718 10.73 11.13 -18.11
N LEU A 719 11.29 11.28 -19.31
CA LEU A 719 10.57 11.62 -20.53
C LEU A 719 9.98 10.38 -21.24
N ALA A 720 10.22 9.17 -20.74
CA ALA A 720 9.70 7.93 -21.33
C ALA A 720 8.97 7.01 -20.35
N SER A 721 9.43 6.92 -19.09
CA SER A 721 8.81 6.05 -18.08
C SER A 721 8.98 6.59 -16.67
N PRO A 722 8.10 6.22 -15.70
CA PRO A 722 8.25 6.58 -14.30
C PRO A 722 9.39 5.82 -13.58
N SER A 723 9.75 6.29 -12.39
CA SER A 723 10.72 5.62 -11.51
C SER A 723 10.13 4.35 -10.91
N ALA A 724 10.89 3.26 -10.93
CA ALA A 724 10.47 2.02 -10.26
C ALA A 724 10.34 2.25 -8.73
N PRO A 725 9.31 1.69 -8.08
CA PRO A 725 9.15 1.81 -6.65
C PRO A 725 10.29 1.07 -5.92
N SER A 726 10.84 1.70 -4.87
CA SER A 726 11.84 1.04 -4.04
C SER A 726 11.20 -0.06 -3.19
N PRO A 727 11.70 -1.32 -3.23
CA PRO A 727 11.16 -2.40 -2.40
C PRO A 727 11.40 -2.18 -0.90
N LYS A 728 12.28 -1.22 -0.54
CA LYS A 728 12.59 -0.89 0.86
C LYS A 728 11.80 0.31 1.38
N ARG A 729 10.95 0.94 0.56
CA ARG A 729 10.21 2.17 0.91
C ARG A 729 9.35 1.99 2.16
N ALA A 730 8.50 0.97 2.18
CA ALA A 730 7.59 0.72 3.30
C ALA A 730 8.36 0.47 4.61
N ALA A 731 9.40 -0.37 4.56
CA ALA A 731 10.28 -0.61 5.70
C ALA A 731 11.02 0.66 6.17
N PHE A 732 11.43 1.54 5.24
CA PHE A 732 12.05 2.82 5.57
C PHE A 732 11.09 3.74 6.32
N PHE A 733 9.85 3.92 5.84
CA PHE A 733 8.87 4.76 6.54
C PHE A 733 8.41 4.14 7.87
N ALA A 734 8.34 2.81 7.97
CA ALA A 734 8.10 2.13 9.24
C ALA A 734 9.21 2.43 10.26
N ALA A 735 10.47 2.37 9.85
CA ALA A 735 11.60 2.73 10.70
C ALA A 735 11.64 4.23 11.04
N LEU A 736 11.34 5.09 10.06
CA LEU A 736 11.25 6.54 10.25
C LEU A 736 10.21 6.89 11.32
N ARG A 737 9.06 6.24 11.28
CA ARG A 737 7.98 6.45 12.25
C ARG A 737 8.33 5.89 13.63
N ALA A 738 8.89 4.69 13.69
CA ALA A 738 9.16 4.02 14.94
C ALA A 738 10.37 4.59 15.70
N GLU A 739 11.40 5.05 14.97
CA GLU A 739 12.72 5.36 15.53
C GLU A 739 13.27 6.73 15.11
N GLY A 740 12.55 7.48 14.27
CA GLY A 740 12.97 8.78 13.75
C GLY A 740 13.99 8.71 12.60
N TYR A 741 14.28 9.87 12.00
CA TYR A 741 15.20 9.97 10.85
C TYR A 741 16.61 9.44 11.13
N PRO A 742 17.24 9.66 12.31
CA PRO A 742 18.60 9.19 12.56
C PRO A 742 18.76 7.67 12.51
N ALA A 743 17.81 6.93 13.08
CA ALA A 743 17.79 5.47 13.02
C ALA A 743 17.47 4.97 11.60
N ALA A 744 16.47 5.56 10.95
CA ALA A 744 16.10 5.20 9.59
C ALA A 744 17.25 5.43 8.59
N GLN A 745 17.98 6.54 8.67
CA GLN A 745 19.13 6.75 7.79
C GLN A 745 20.27 5.77 8.07
N LYS A 746 20.52 5.42 9.34
CA LYS A 746 21.56 4.44 9.68
C LYS A 746 21.24 3.07 9.10
N ALA A 747 19.99 2.62 9.22
CA ALA A 747 19.54 1.32 8.74
C ALA A 747 19.49 1.21 7.20
N PHE A 748 19.08 2.28 6.50
CA PHE A 748 18.77 2.19 5.07
C PHE A 748 19.69 2.98 4.14
N LEU A 749 20.36 4.01 4.66
CA LEU A 749 21.10 5.00 3.85
C LEU A 749 22.61 4.98 4.12
N THR A 750 23.09 4.16 5.06
CA THR A 750 24.53 3.95 5.28
C THR A 750 25.12 3.16 4.12
N PRO A 751 26.22 3.63 3.50
CA PRO A 751 26.87 2.87 2.44
C PRO A 751 27.42 1.55 3.00
N PRO A 752 27.43 0.46 2.20
CA PRO A 752 28.02 -0.80 2.64
C PRO A 752 29.50 -0.61 3.03
N PRO A 753 30.09 -1.53 3.82
CA PRO A 753 31.51 -1.50 4.16
C PRO A 753 32.40 -1.37 2.91
N LEU A 754 33.56 -0.73 3.06
CA LEU A 754 34.48 -0.47 1.95
C LEU A 754 34.87 -1.74 1.19
N ALA A 755 35.12 -2.84 1.90
CA ALA A 755 35.42 -4.15 1.29
C ALA A 755 34.30 -4.62 0.36
N TYR A 756 33.03 -4.46 0.75
CA TYR A 756 31.88 -4.81 -0.09
C TYR A 756 31.78 -3.89 -1.32
N ARG A 757 32.03 -2.58 -1.15
CA ARG A 757 32.03 -1.63 -2.27
C ARG A 757 33.18 -1.89 -3.25
N ALA A 758 34.35 -2.26 -2.75
CA ALA A 758 35.50 -2.64 -3.57
C ALA A 758 35.21 -3.92 -4.36
N ALA A 759 34.72 -4.97 -3.70
CA ALA A 759 34.29 -6.20 -4.37
C ALA A 759 33.21 -5.93 -5.43
N ALA A 760 32.21 -5.11 -5.12
CA ALA A 760 31.13 -4.75 -6.05
C ALA A 760 31.61 -3.97 -7.29
N LYS A 761 32.76 -3.29 -7.25
CA LYS A 761 33.34 -2.63 -8.44
C LYS A 761 34.01 -3.63 -9.39
N VAL A 762 34.52 -4.75 -8.87
CA VAL A 762 35.20 -5.79 -9.66
C VAL A 762 34.21 -6.79 -10.26
N LEU A 763 33.00 -6.91 -9.68
CA LEU A 763 31.96 -7.81 -10.19
C LEU A 763 31.28 -7.27 -11.46
N THR A 764 31.25 -8.09 -12.52
CA THR A 764 30.53 -7.79 -13.76
C THR A 764 29.00 -7.77 -13.55
N PRO A 765 28.23 -7.12 -14.43
CA PRO A 765 26.76 -7.11 -14.35
C PRO A 765 26.15 -8.52 -14.29
N GLN A 766 26.71 -9.46 -15.05
CA GLN A 766 26.26 -10.86 -15.08
C GLN A 766 26.54 -11.58 -13.76
N MET A 767 27.73 -11.37 -13.15
CA MET A 767 28.05 -11.93 -11.84
C MET A 767 27.14 -11.37 -10.74
N LYS A 768 26.85 -10.07 -10.77
CA LYS A 768 25.88 -9.44 -9.85
C LYS A 768 24.49 -10.03 -10.00
N GLN A 769 24.08 -10.34 -11.24
CA GLN A 769 22.77 -10.94 -11.53
C GLN A 769 22.69 -12.40 -11.09
N ALA A 770 23.76 -13.17 -11.26
CA ALA A 770 23.86 -14.55 -10.78
C ALA A 770 23.81 -14.61 -9.24
N ILE A 771 24.58 -13.77 -8.54
CA ILE A 771 24.53 -13.66 -7.08
C ILE A 771 23.13 -13.27 -6.59
N ARG A 772 22.45 -12.33 -7.27
CA ARG A 772 21.06 -11.95 -6.94
C ARG A 772 20.05 -13.07 -7.15
N LYS A 773 20.29 -14.00 -8.09
CA LYS A 773 19.44 -15.20 -8.27
C LYS A 773 19.66 -16.23 -7.17
N ILE A 774 20.87 -16.31 -6.60
CA ILE A 774 21.20 -17.23 -5.52
C ILE A 774 20.70 -16.72 -4.16
N LEU A 775 20.66 -15.39 -3.97
CA LEU A 775 20.22 -14.73 -2.74
C LEU A 775 18.71 -14.44 -2.65
N LYS A 776 17.96 -14.69 -3.73
CA LYS A 776 16.49 -14.68 -3.74
C LYS A 776 15.98 -16.09 -3.47
#